data_AF-A0A2A5XLT9-F1
#
_entry.id   AF-A0A2A5XLT9-F1
#
_cell.length_a   1.000
_cell.length_b   1.000
_cell.length_c   1.000
_cell.angle_alpha   90.00
_cell.angle_beta   90.00
_cell.angle_gamma   90.00
#
_symmetry.space_group_name_H-M   'P 1'
#
loop_
_entity.id
_entity.type
_entity.pdbx_description
1 polymer ?
#
loop_
_entity_poly.entity_id
_entity_poly.type
_entity_poly.pdbx_seq_one_letter_code
_entity_poly.pdbx_strand_id
1 'polypeptide(L)'
;MQRALYLLIVISFFACQEDKQQTSNALDAIPIDAALILETNDVSKSLKELSKSAPWGLLTTETSIELNQQKLLRIDSALTTYASHLTSINPLFISLHLTGAQSINWLATTSSEDQEHKFQLLEIGLKNFANTKEHPYSNSTIIEVNIENDRVFYCIHMGLVLISPEKILIQDAIRQIKTENNLSADKSFENIYNSSNKKEDFNLFINSKNFDKISTGLLLQNSNIQNQAEWFQWDIDVFKNGMLFSGLSLSFDSLAQELQFFENNEGHDLIATSVLPKNTVLFTSKCFENFKQYQRQQINGLVKKHQKNKYDKKLSLLKIEHKDEFESWIDSEITWFLVENSTALNSGLILHIAKGAQVENYITTHADSMFDYRQQKIFKWSELKYLSNLCNTPETATYEYASILNNQLLVAEDATLLKSIINDFKSEKSLSHSTDFKNCIDELNYDSNYFIYVQNQSSWQLVQKYLHKNIATFIEKYTEALSPIRSFAMQFSLSGSNCYSNAYLHFDASKENQTRAIWAAQLEAAVLSEMSLVKNHYTQKWEIAVQDENLNLYLISSEGEILWKRKLQEAVIGSIRQIDLFKNNKLQLLFNTKSKLFLIDRKGRDVGAYPMALKQNTSLPLSLFDYENNRNYRILLSCGKRHYMYDKNGKIINGWKLKQTKSKALYPAEHFVVGGRDYILLAEENGTINILNRRGETRVKVKEKIDFSSNKLQVVKGKSLAETRIVAIDKKGAQQNILFDGSIDNSIQFEFDQTIQYTYTKQHHILIEGEDLKVNGPQMNLLYSFENESLSAAKLFNIKNEHYLSITDTKTAEAYLFREPNEMVEGFPMYGKTTGIAEDMNLDGKINFITAGESGTLYNYAVE
;
A
#
# COMPACT_ATOMS: atom_id res chain seq x y z
N MET A 1 -4.03 97.64 -4.70
CA MET A 1 -4.68 96.48 -4.03
C MET A 1 -5.18 95.42 -5.00
N GLN A 2 -5.86 95.75 -6.11
CA GLN A 2 -6.36 94.74 -7.07
C GLN A 2 -5.29 93.85 -7.72
N ARG A 3 -4.07 94.36 -7.98
CA ARG A 3 -2.98 93.54 -8.56
C ARG A 3 -2.32 92.56 -7.55
N ALA A 4 -2.43 92.82 -6.25
CA ALA A 4 -1.94 91.91 -5.22
C ALA A 4 -2.93 90.77 -4.94
N LEU A 5 -4.24 91.03 -5.11
CA LEU A 5 -5.28 90.02 -4.97
C LEU A 5 -5.28 88.99 -6.11
N TYR A 6 -4.96 89.43 -7.35
CA TYR A 6 -4.82 88.51 -8.49
C TYR A 6 -3.56 87.63 -8.39
N LEU A 7 -2.47 88.11 -7.80
CA LEU A 7 -1.27 87.30 -7.59
C LEU A 7 -1.48 86.24 -6.49
N LEU A 8 -2.26 86.56 -5.45
CA LEU A 8 -2.61 85.63 -4.37
C LEU A 8 -3.58 84.53 -4.82
N ILE A 9 -4.51 84.84 -5.73
CA ILE A 9 -5.46 83.87 -6.29
C ILE A 9 -4.79 82.92 -7.30
N VAL A 10 -3.78 83.38 -8.04
CA VAL A 10 -3.02 82.51 -8.96
C VAL A 10 -2.05 81.59 -8.20
N ILE A 11 -1.47 82.04 -7.08
CA ILE A 11 -0.61 81.19 -6.24
C ILE A 11 -1.46 80.16 -5.47
N SER A 12 -2.70 80.46 -5.09
CA SER A 12 -3.59 79.48 -4.44
C SER A 12 -4.17 78.41 -5.38
N PHE A 13 -4.19 78.65 -6.70
CA PHE A 13 -4.57 77.63 -7.70
C PHE A 13 -3.42 76.70 -8.13
N PHE A 14 -2.16 77.09 -7.91
CA PHE A 14 -1.00 76.20 -8.14
C PHE A 14 -0.47 75.52 -6.86
N ALA A 15 -1.01 75.85 -5.69
CA ALA A 15 -0.66 75.22 -4.41
C ALA A 15 -1.56 74.04 -4.01
N CYS A 16 -2.57 73.71 -4.81
CA CYS A 16 -3.26 72.41 -4.75
C CYS A 16 -2.78 71.57 -5.95
N GLN A 17 -1.53 71.12 -5.90
CA GLN A 17 -1.30 69.76 -6.36
C GLN A 17 -1.98 68.89 -5.31
N GLU A 18 -3.00 68.14 -5.69
CA GLU A 18 -3.27 66.89 -4.98
C GLU A 18 -1.91 66.21 -4.86
N ASP A 19 -1.40 66.04 -3.63
CA ASP A 19 -0.34 65.08 -3.38
C ASP A 19 -0.92 63.76 -3.89
N LYS A 20 -0.64 63.41 -5.16
CA LYS A 20 -0.77 62.05 -5.64
C LYS A 20 0.15 61.26 -4.73
N GLN A 21 -0.42 60.65 -3.70
CA GLN A 21 0.28 59.65 -2.92
C GLN A 21 0.93 58.71 -3.92
N GLN A 22 2.25 58.52 -3.82
CA GLN A 22 2.94 57.49 -4.59
C GLN A 22 2.30 56.14 -4.23
N THR A 23 1.40 55.67 -5.08
CA THR A 23 0.81 54.33 -4.96
C THR A 23 1.82 53.34 -5.51
N SER A 24 2.21 52.38 -4.67
CA SER A 24 3.12 51.29 -5.05
C SER A 24 2.30 50.07 -5.47
N ASN A 25 2.81 49.23 -6.36
CA ASN A 25 2.17 47.96 -6.69
C ASN A 25 2.35 46.97 -5.52
N ALA A 26 1.30 46.23 -5.16
CA ALA A 26 1.36 45.25 -4.06
C ALA A 26 2.45 44.19 -4.29
N LEU A 27 2.67 43.79 -5.55
CA LEU A 27 3.75 42.87 -5.94
C LEU A 27 5.14 43.42 -5.62
N ASP A 28 5.35 44.73 -5.71
CA ASP A 28 6.65 45.37 -5.45
C ASP A 28 7.00 45.39 -3.96
N ALA A 29 6.03 45.13 -3.09
CA ALA A 29 6.24 45.00 -1.66
C ALA A 29 6.62 43.59 -1.22
N ILE A 30 6.41 42.57 -2.06
CA ILE A 30 6.73 41.19 -1.71
C ILE A 30 8.26 41.01 -1.81
N PRO A 31 8.94 40.63 -0.71
CA PRO A 31 10.38 40.37 -0.75
C PRO A 31 10.75 39.29 -1.79
N ILE A 32 11.83 39.51 -2.55
CA ILE A 32 12.26 38.61 -3.64
C ILE A 32 12.73 37.21 -3.16
N ASP A 33 12.84 36.99 -1.86
CA ASP A 33 13.11 35.68 -1.27
C ASP A 33 11.84 34.84 -1.06
N ALA A 34 10.67 35.36 -1.45
CA ALA A 34 9.41 34.62 -1.48
C ALA A 34 9.58 33.27 -2.19
N ALA A 35 9.18 32.20 -1.51
CA ALA A 35 9.20 30.84 -2.04
C ALA A 35 7.90 30.50 -2.76
N LEU A 36 6.78 30.97 -2.21
CA LEU A 36 5.43 30.78 -2.72
C LEU A 36 4.72 32.13 -2.68
N ILE A 37 3.92 32.44 -3.68
CA ILE A 37 3.03 33.61 -3.74
C ILE A 37 1.67 33.12 -4.21
N LEU A 38 0.65 33.26 -3.36
CA LEU A 38 -0.74 32.98 -3.68
C LEU A 38 -1.47 34.30 -3.89
N GLU A 39 -2.06 34.48 -5.06
CA GLU A 39 -2.90 35.62 -5.42
C GLU A 39 -4.37 35.17 -5.44
N THR A 40 -5.25 36.01 -4.88
CA THR A 40 -6.69 35.90 -5.08
C THR A 40 -7.30 37.26 -5.35
N ASN A 41 -8.11 37.34 -6.40
CA ASN A 41 -8.78 38.58 -6.81
C ASN A 41 -10.11 38.81 -6.08
N ASP A 42 -10.67 37.75 -5.48
CA ASP A 42 -11.88 37.81 -4.66
C ASP A 42 -11.76 36.80 -3.51
N VAL A 43 -11.25 37.26 -2.37
CA VAL A 43 -11.04 36.42 -1.17
C VAL A 43 -12.36 35.77 -0.72
N SER A 44 -13.48 36.50 -0.79
CA SER A 44 -14.78 35.99 -0.32
C SER A 44 -15.30 34.86 -1.22
N LYS A 45 -15.24 35.03 -2.54
CA LYS A 45 -15.59 33.98 -3.50
C LYS A 45 -14.66 32.77 -3.34
N SER A 46 -13.36 33.00 -3.27
CA SER A 46 -12.35 31.93 -3.27
C SER A 46 -12.42 31.08 -2.00
N LEU A 47 -12.64 31.69 -0.83
CA LEU A 47 -12.90 30.96 0.42
C LEU A 47 -14.22 30.18 0.38
N LYS A 48 -15.25 30.71 -0.29
CA LYS A 48 -16.53 30.02 -0.46
C LYS A 48 -16.38 28.78 -1.35
N GLU A 49 -15.67 28.88 -2.47
CA GLU A 49 -15.41 27.71 -3.32
C GLU A 49 -14.52 26.69 -2.59
N LEU A 50 -13.47 27.14 -1.89
CA LEU A 50 -12.65 26.29 -1.03
C LEU A 50 -13.47 25.53 0.02
N SER A 51 -14.45 26.19 0.65
CA SER A 51 -15.34 25.57 1.64
C SER A 51 -16.24 24.46 1.10
N LYS A 52 -16.46 24.38 -0.23
CA LYS A 52 -17.23 23.31 -0.86
C LYS A 52 -16.41 22.06 -1.16
N SER A 53 -15.07 22.17 -1.10
CA SER A 53 -14.16 21.07 -1.31
C SER A 53 -14.22 20.10 -0.13
N ALA A 54 -14.49 18.82 -0.41
CA ALA A 54 -14.46 17.77 0.59
C ALA A 54 -13.07 17.61 1.25
N PRO A 55 -11.93 17.66 0.51
CA PRO A 55 -10.60 17.70 1.13
C PRO A 55 -10.44 18.83 2.15
N TRP A 56 -10.88 20.04 1.83
CA TRP A 56 -10.79 21.17 2.75
C TRP A 56 -11.70 21.00 3.96
N GLY A 57 -12.96 20.59 3.73
CA GLY A 57 -13.90 20.26 4.80
C GLY A 57 -13.28 19.30 5.81
N LEU A 58 -12.75 18.17 5.32
CA LEU A 58 -12.08 17.17 6.14
C LEU A 58 -10.93 17.74 6.96
N LEU A 59 -10.01 18.47 6.32
CA LEU A 59 -8.86 19.08 7.01
C LEU A 59 -9.34 19.99 8.14
N THR A 60 -10.37 20.78 7.89
CA THR A 60 -10.88 21.75 8.85
C THR A 60 -11.78 21.17 9.95
N THR A 61 -12.33 19.97 9.81
CA THR A 61 -13.23 19.37 10.80
C THR A 61 -12.64 18.19 11.55
N GLU A 62 -11.67 17.49 10.97
CA GLU A 62 -11.14 16.23 11.52
C GLU A 62 -9.67 16.31 11.94
N THR A 63 -9.04 17.48 11.77
CA THR A 63 -7.63 17.70 12.15
C THR A 63 -7.48 18.91 13.08
N SER A 64 -6.26 19.15 13.57
CA SER A 64 -5.95 20.33 14.38
C SER A 64 -6.08 21.67 13.62
N ILE A 65 -6.30 21.65 12.30
CA ILE A 65 -6.55 22.87 11.50
C ILE A 65 -7.86 23.54 11.92
N GLU A 66 -8.84 22.79 12.45
CA GLU A 66 -10.11 23.31 12.98
C GLU A 66 -9.89 24.48 13.95
N LEU A 67 -8.95 24.32 14.89
CA LEU A 67 -8.66 25.32 15.91
C LEU A 67 -8.17 26.64 15.28
N ASN A 68 -7.36 26.57 14.24
CA ASN A 68 -6.85 27.74 13.54
C ASN A 68 -7.95 28.41 12.70
N GLN A 69 -8.80 27.62 12.06
CA GLN A 69 -9.94 28.17 11.31
C GLN A 69 -10.95 28.84 12.25
N GLN A 70 -11.30 28.21 13.37
CA GLN A 70 -12.21 28.80 14.36
C GLN A 70 -11.67 30.10 14.94
N LYS A 71 -10.36 30.17 15.23
CA LYS A 71 -9.70 31.41 15.64
C LYS A 71 -9.85 32.50 14.57
N LEU A 72 -9.56 32.18 13.31
CA LEU A 72 -9.68 33.14 12.20
C LEU A 72 -11.13 33.64 12.03
N LEU A 73 -12.11 32.74 12.11
CA LEU A 73 -13.53 33.08 12.00
C LEU A 73 -14.01 33.96 13.17
N ARG A 74 -13.51 33.74 14.40
CA ARG A 74 -13.79 34.60 15.55
C ARG A 74 -13.21 36.00 15.36
N ILE A 75 -11.97 36.08 14.85
CA ILE A 75 -11.32 37.36 14.56
C ILE A 75 -12.10 38.12 13.48
N ASP A 76 -12.45 37.47 12.36
CA ASP A 76 -13.27 38.10 11.32
C ASP A 76 -14.63 38.55 11.88
N SER A 77 -15.33 37.68 12.60
CA SER A 77 -16.62 38.02 13.22
C SER A 77 -16.51 39.18 14.22
N ALA A 78 -15.46 39.26 15.02
CA ALA A 78 -15.26 40.39 15.92
C ALA A 78 -15.00 41.70 15.15
N LEU A 79 -14.22 41.64 14.07
CA LEU A 79 -13.88 42.80 13.24
C LEU A 79 -15.06 43.32 12.41
N THR A 80 -16.00 42.45 12.01
CA THR A 80 -17.20 42.86 11.25
C THR A 80 -18.11 43.84 12.00
N THR A 81 -18.02 43.91 13.33
CA THR A 81 -18.77 44.88 14.13
C THR A 81 -18.23 46.31 13.97
N TYR A 82 -16.98 46.46 13.51
CA TYR A 82 -16.25 47.72 13.42
C TYR A 82 -15.79 48.07 11.99
N ALA A 83 -15.74 47.10 11.07
CA ALA A 83 -15.30 47.24 9.68
C ALA A 83 -16.06 46.30 8.72
N SER A 84 -15.81 46.41 7.42
CA SER A 84 -16.20 45.36 6.45
C SER A 84 -15.40 44.07 6.71
N HIS A 85 -15.95 42.90 6.34
CA HIS A 85 -15.26 41.61 6.45
C HIS A 85 -13.81 41.67 5.93
N LEU A 86 -12.86 40.99 6.58
CA LEU A 86 -11.47 40.90 6.09
C LEU A 86 -11.42 40.31 4.67
N THR A 87 -12.41 39.48 4.33
CA THR A 87 -12.60 38.88 3.01
C THR A 87 -13.04 39.87 1.92
N SER A 88 -13.25 41.15 2.24
CA SER A 88 -13.64 42.19 1.28
C SER A 88 -12.47 43.02 0.74
N ILE A 89 -11.25 42.65 1.14
CA ILE A 89 -9.99 43.28 0.77
C ILE A 89 -9.40 42.49 -0.41
N ASN A 90 -9.30 43.15 -1.56
CA ASN A 90 -8.90 42.53 -2.83
C ASN A 90 -8.03 43.50 -3.67
N PRO A 91 -7.12 43.01 -4.54
CA PRO A 91 -6.61 41.64 -4.56
C PRO A 91 -5.70 41.37 -3.37
N LEU A 92 -5.63 40.12 -2.92
CA LEU A 92 -4.78 39.70 -1.80
C LEU A 92 -3.66 38.82 -2.32
N PHE A 93 -2.42 39.19 -2.00
CA PHE A 93 -1.24 38.36 -2.18
C PHE A 93 -0.77 37.82 -0.84
N ILE A 94 -0.55 36.51 -0.73
CA ILE A 94 0.05 35.86 0.42
C ILE A 94 1.36 35.20 -0.03
N SER A 95 2.48 35.67 0.51
CA SER A 95 3.80 35.12 0.21
C SER A 95 4.40 34.38 1.40
N LEU A 96 5.15 33.30 1.15
CA LEU A 96 5.82 32.49 2.17
C LEU A 96 7.34 32.68 2.14
N HIS A 97 7.93 32.89 3.30
CA HIS A 97 9.33 33.26 3.49
C HIS A 97 9.99 32.44 4.60
N LEU A 98 11.32 32.27 4.49
CA LEU A 98 12.16 31.67 5.53
C LEU A 98 12.63 32.76 6.50
N THR A 99 12.12 32.80 7.72
CA THR A 99 12.50 33.84 8.72
C THR A 99 13.47 33.35 9.79
N GLY A 100 13.77 32.05 9.80
CA GLY A 100 14.73 31.41 10.69
C GLY A 100 15.30 30.14 10.06
N ALA A 101 16.08 29.34 10.80
CA ALA A 101 16.70 28.14 10.22
C ALA A 101 15.69 27.12 9.64
N GLN A 102 14.50 27.03 10.23
CA GLN A 102 13.40 26.15 9.79
C GLN A 102 12.02 26.81 9.92
N SER A 103 11.97 28.10 10.27
CA SER A 103 10.72 28.81 10.50
C SER A 103 10.21 29.40 9.19
N ILE A 104 9.03 28.94 8.78
CA ILE A 104 8.31 29.44 7.60
C ILE A 104 7.20 30.36 8.10
N ASN A 105 7.18 31.60 7.61
CA ASN A 105 6.17 32.60 7.96
C ASN A 105 5.63 33.27 6.70
N TRP A 106 4.48 33.93 6.84
CA TRP A 106 3.76 34.53 5.73
C TRP A 106 3.77 36.06 5.79
N LEU A 107 3.68 36.70 4.63
CA LEU A 107 3.39 38.11 4.46
C LEU A 107 2.16 38.23 3.56
N ALA A 108 1.14 38.95 4.02
CA ALA A 108 0.00 39.31 3.21
C ALA A 108 0.14 40.76 2.76
N THR A 109 -0.08 41.01 1.47
CA THR A 109 -0.01 42.34 0.85
C THR A 109 -1.23 42.59 -0.03
N THR A 110 -1.71 43.84 -0.01
CA THR A 110 -2.87 44.29 -0.77
C THR A 110 -2.75 45.78 -1.03
N SER A 111 -3.36 46.26 -2.10
CA SER A 111 -3.51 47.70 -2.32
C SER A 111 -4.57 48.28 -1.38
N SER A 112 -4.32 49.49 -0.88
CA SER A 112 -5.31 50.31 -0.18
C SER A 112 -6.01 51.31 -1.12
N GLU A 113 -5.57 51.41 -2.37
CA GLU A 113 -6.20 52.25 -3.40
C GLU A 113 -7.66 51.81 -3.58
N ASP A 114 -8.59 52.77 -3.55
CA ASP A 114 -10.05 52.57 -3.50
C ASP A 114 -10.60 51.80 -2.27
N GLN A 115 -9.76 51.53 -1.25
CA GLN A 115 -10.14 50.78 -0.04
C GLN A 115 -9.80 51.50 1.29
N GLU A 116 -9.32 52.74 1.22
CA GLU A 116 -8.88 53.53 2.37
C GLU A 116 -9.89 53.57 3.53
N HIS A 117 -11.19 53.75 3.21
CA HIS A 117 -12.25 53.80 4.21
C HIS A 117 -12.42 52.46 4.95
N LYS A 118 -12.27 51.33 4.23
CA LYS A 118 -12.34 49.99 4.85
C LYS A 118 -11.17 49.77 5.82
N PHE A 119 -9.97 50.21 5.45
CA PHE A 119 -8.78 50.09 6.29
C PHE A 119 -8.81 50.99 7.51
N GLN A 120 -9.31 52.22 7.39
CA GLN A 120 -9.50 53.10 8.56
C GLN A 120 -10.47 52.47 9.58
N LEU A 121 -11.57 51.88 9.11
CA LEU A 121 -12.50 51.15 9.97
C LEU A 121 -11.84 49.91 10.62
N LEU A 122 -11.03 49.18 9.86
CA LEU A 122 -10.27 48.04 10.38
C LEU A 122 -9.27 48.45 11.46
N GLU A 123 -8.52 49.54 11.27
CA GLU A 123 -7.60 50.08 12.28
C GLU A 123 -8.33 50.48 13.57
N ILE A 124 -9.50 51.12 13.45
CA ILE A 124 -10.35 51.48 14.60
C ILE A 124 -10.82 50.21 15.33
N GLY A 125 -11.28 49.20 14.58
CA GLY A 125 -11.70 47.91 15.13
C GLY A 125 -10.57 47.21 15.89
N LEU A 126 -9.38 47.10 15.28
CA LEU A 126 -8.22 46.45 15.88
C LEU A 126 -7.73 47.16 17.15
N LYS A 127 -7.71 48.50 17.16
CA LYS A 127 -7.32 49.28 18.36
C LYS A 127 -8.31 49.12 19.52
N ASN A 128 -9.59 48.89 19.24
CA ASN A 128 -10.61 48.69 20.26
C ASN A 128 -10.69 47.23 20.75
N PHE A 129 -10.40 46.27 19.87
CA PHE A 129 -10.54 44.84 20.17
C PHE A 129 -9.28 44.23 20.79
N ALA A 130 -8.10 44.79 20.54
CA ALA A 130 -6.82 44.17 20.92
C ALA A 130 -5.84 45.15 21.57
N ASN A 131 -4.89 44.62 22.34
CA ASN A 131 -3.80 45.41 22.88
C ASN A 131 -2.77 45.70 21.79
N THR A 132 -2.58 46.97 21.47
CA THR A 132 -1.71 47.42 20.36
C THR A 132 -0.44 48.10 20.86
N LYS A 133 0.66 47.94 20.12
CA LYS A 133 1.93 48.66 20.34
C LYS A 133 2.46 49.20 19.02
N GLU A 134 2.96 50.43 19.04
CA GLU A 134 3.51 51.09 17.87
C GLU A 134 5.03 50.93 17.79
N HIS A 135 5.54 50.60 16.61
CA HIS A 135 6.96 50.45 16.31
C HIS A 135 7.31 51.32 15.09
N PRO A 136 7.86 52.53 15.27
CA PRO A 136 8.27 53.39 14.15
C PRO A 136 9.37 52.75 13.30
N TYR A 137 9.24 52.81 11.96
CA TYR A 137 10.21 52.24 11.03
C TYR A 137 10.15 52.90 9.64
N SER A 138 11.26 53.48 9.16
CA SER A 138 11.43 53.96 7.76
C SER A 138 10.30 54.85 7.22
N ASN A 139 9.89 55.88 7.98
CA ASN A 139 8.76 56.79 7.69
C ASN A 139 7.37 56.13 7.67
N SER A 140 7.22 55.01 8.37
CA SER A 140 5.96 54.32 8.62
C SER A 140 5.88 53.87 10.08
N THR A 141 4.69 53.48 10.53
CA THR A 141 4.49 52.90 11.86
C THR A 141 4.01 51.47 11.69
N ILE A 142 4.75 50.51 12.27
CA ILE A 142 4.34 49.12 12.34
C ILE A 142 3.54 48.93 13.63
N ILE A 143 2.33 48.42 13.51
CA ILE A 143 1.43 48.18 14.65
C ILE A 143 1.49 46.70 15.02
N GLU A 144 1.90 46.40 16.24
CA GLU A 144 1.77 45.07 16.85
C GLU A 144 0.40 44.93 17.48
N VAL A 145 -0.31 43.86 17.15
CA VAL A 145 -1.64 43.53 17.66
C VAL A 145 -1.55 42.19 18.40
N ASN A 146 -1.96 42.16 19.66
CA ASN A 146 -2.03 40.95 20.48
C ASN A 146 -3.48 40.45 20.56
N ILE A 147 -3.77 39.29 19.96
CA ILE A 147 -5.11 38.67 19.91
C ILE A 147 -5.03 37.28 20.53
N GLU A 148 -5.72 37.03 21.65
CA GLU A 148 -5.88 35.70 22.27
C GLU A 148 -4.56 34.89 22.41
N ASN A 149 -3.47 35.58 22.78
CA ASN A 149 -2.06 35.11 22.90
C ASN A 149 -1.24 35.01 21.61
N ASP A 150 -1.86 35.23 20.45
CA ASP A 150 -1.18 35.31 19.17
C ASP A 150 -0.78 36.78 18.86
N ARG A 151 0.30 36.94 18.10
CA ARG A 151 0.86 38.24 17.73
C ARG A 151 0.84 38.41 16.22
N VAL A 152 0.30 39.53 15.76
CA VAL A 152 0.28 39.92 14.35
C VAL A 152 0.75 41.36 14.23
N PHE A 153 1.51 41.66 13.18
CA PHE A 153 1.98 42.99 12.84
C PHE A 153 1.30 43.44 11.56
N TYR A 154 0.90 44.71 11.49
CA TYR A 154 0.46 45.33 10.25
C TYR A 154 1.09 46.71 10.04
N CYS A 155 1.14 47.15 8.79
CA CYS A 155 1.58 48.49 8.42
C CYS A 155 0.84 48.97 7.17
N ILE A 156 0.41 50.23 7.17
CA ILE A 156 -0.09 50.92 5.97
C ILE A 156 1.01 51.85 5.48
N HIS A 157 1.50 51.63 4.27
CA HIS A 157 2.61 52.40 3.70
C HIS A 157 2.47 52.53 2.18
N MET A 158 2.57 53.75 1.65
CA MET A 158 2.55 54.04 0.19
C MET A 158 1.38 53.41 -0.58
N GLY A 159 0.18 53.50 -0.01
CA GLY A 159 -1.03 52.93 -0.63
C GLY A 159 -1.12 51.40 -0.53
N LEU A 160 -0.32 50.75 0.33
CA LEU A 160 -0.32 49.30 0.55
C LEU A 160 -0.61 48.96 2.00
N VAL A 161 -1.24 47.80 2.21
CA VAL A 161 -1.39 47.20 3.53
C VAL A 161 -0.59 45.91 3.60
N LEU A 162 0.26 45.83 4.61
CA LEU A 162 1.19 44.74 4.86
C LEU A 162 0.81 44.08 6.18
N ILE A 163 0.65 42.76 6.22
CA ILE A 163 0.26 42.01 7.42
C ILE A 163 1.14 40.75 7.55
N SER A 164 1.64 40.47 8.76
CA SER A 164 2.46 39.28 9.02
C SER A 164 2.52 38.95 10.51
N PRO A 165 2.66 37.68 10.93
CA PRO A 165 3.01 37.33 12.31
C PRO A 165 4.42 37.79 12.70
N GLU A 166 5.27 38.12 11.73
CA GLU A 166 6.67 38.47 11.94
C GLU A 166 6.96 39.92 11.56
N LYS A 167 7.38 40.73 12.54
CA LYS A 167 7.73 42.14 12.31
C LYS A 167 8.80 42.31 11.22
N ILE A 168 9.75 41.39 11.13
CA ILE A 168 10.83 41.46 10.15
C ILE A 168 10.29 41.41 8.72
N LEU A 169 9.25 40.62 8.43
CA LEU A 169 8.67 40.55 7.09
C LEU A 169 8.01 41.88 6.65
N ILE A 170 7.38 42.59 7.59
CA ILE A 170 6.87 43.94 7.35
C ILE A 170 8.03 44.91 7.04
N GLN A 171 9.10 44.84 7.82
CA GLN A 171 10.30 45.66 7.63
C GLN A 171 10.98 45.38 6.28
N ASP A 172 11.00 44.12 5.86
CA ASP A 172 11.57 43.65 4.60
C ASP A 172 10.74 44.16 3.42
N ALA A 173 9.40 44.07 3.51
CA ALA A 173 8.49 44.63 2.52
C ALA A 173 8.65 46.15 2.34
N ILE A 174 8.73 46.90 3.43
CA ILE A 174 8.96 48.37 3.38
C ILE A 174 10.32 48.70 2.72
N ARG A 175 11.35 47.86 2.91
CA ARG A 175 12.63 48.03 2.22
C ARG A 175 12.52 47.66 0.74
N GLN A 176 11.83 46.58 0.41
CA GLN A 176 11.66 46.06 -0.95
C GLN A 176 11.02 47.08 -1.89
N ILE A 177 9.97 47.79 -1.44
CA ILE A 177 9.27 48.86 -2.20
C ILE A 177 10.25 49.95 -2.67
N LYS A 178 11.32 50.21 -1.93
CA LYS A 178 12.30 51.28 -2.22
C LYS A 178 13.42 50.82 -3.16
N THR A 179 13.43 49.56 -3.57
CA THR A 179 14.48 49.00 -4.43
C THR A 179 14.02 48.85 -5.87
N GLU A 180 14.96 49.05 -6.80
CA GLU A 180 14.72 48.80 -8.24
C GLU A 180 14.67 47.30 -8.58
N ASN A 181 15.23 46.44 -7.71
CA ASN A 181 15.23 44.99 -7.88
C ASN A 181 14.06 44.36 -7.12
N ASN A 182 12.89 44.31 -7.75
CA ASN A 182 11.64 43.77 -7.23
C ASN A 182 11.03 42.73 -8.20
N LEU A 183 9.94 42.08 -7.79
CA LEU A 183 9.30 41.03 -8.59
C LEU A 183 8.80 41.54 -9.95
N SER A 184 8.22 42.74 -10.00
CA SER A 184 7.72 43.31 -11.26
C SER A 184 8.85 43.66 -12.25
N ALA A 185 10.08 43.83 -11.77
CA ALA A 185 11.26 44.03 -12.62
C ALA A 185 11.95 42.72 -13.04
N ASP A 186 11.59 41.58 -12.42
CA ASP A 186 12.11 40.26 -12.77
C ASP A 186 11.36 39.74 -14.01
N LYS A 187 12.07 39.63 -15.13
CA LYS A 187 11.47 39.21 -16.41
C LYS A 187 10.92 37.78 -16.37
N SER A 188 11.55 36.86 -15.63
CA SER A 188 11.08 35.48 -15.51
C SER A 188 9.75 35.45 -14.74
N PHE A 189 9.65 36.22 -13.65
CA PHE A 189 8.40 36.36 -12.91
C PHE A 189 7.33 37.11 -13.72
N GLU A 190 7.67 38.22 -14.37
CA GLU A 190 6.74 38.98 -15.21
C GLU A 190 6.11 38.11 -16.31
N ASN A 191 6.92 37.29 -16.98
CA ASN A 191 6.44 36.34 -17.99
C ASN A 191 5.40 35.37 -17.44
N ILE A 192 5.67 34.79 -16.26
CA ILE A 192 4.78 33.79 -15.65
C ILE A 192 3.56 34.43 -14.99
N TYR A 193 3.69 35.65 -14.47
CA TYR A 193 2.58 36.42 -13.91
C TYR A 193 1.58 36.79 -15.00
N ASN A 194 2.06 37.21 -16.16
CA ASN A 194 1.23 37.56 -17.32
C ASN A 194 0.57 36.35 -18.00
N SER A 195 1.06 35.13 -17.78
CA SER A 195 0.42 33.91 -18.31
C SER A 195 -0.75 33.40 -17.46
N SER A 196 -0.85 33.84 -16.21
CA SER A 196 -1.91 33.37 -15.29
C SER A 196 -3.30 33.88 -15.68
N ASN A 197 -4.32 33.02 -15.53
CA ASN A 197 -5.69 33.41 -15.73
C ASN A 197 -6.25 34.13 -14.50
N LYS A 198 -6.34 35.47 -14.58
CA LYS A 198 -6.81 36.33 -13.50
C LYS A 198 -8.30 36.15 -13.12
N LYS A 199 -9.05 35.29 -13.82
CA LYS A 199 -10.44 34.96 -13.49
C LYS A 199 -10.57 33.80 -12.50
N GLU A 200 -9.51 33.01 -12.33
CA GLU A 200 -9.53 31.88 -11.40
C GLU A 200 -9.49 32.34 -9.94
N ASP A 201 -9.97 31.48 -9.04
CA ASP A 201 -10.11 31.82 -7.63
C ASP A 201 -8.74 32.04 -6.96
N PHE A 202 -7.74 31.25 -7.36
CA PHE A 202 -6.36 31.39 -6.90
C PHE A 202 -5.36 31.23 -8.04
N ASN A 203 -4.33 32.08 -8.03
CA ASN A 203 -3.12 31.90 -8.82
C ASN A 203 -1.94 31.66 -7.87
N LEU A 204 -1.20 30.58 -8.05
CA LEU A 204 -0.05 30.18 -7.24
C LEU A 204 1.23 30.29 -8.06
N PHE A 205 2.20 31.01 -7.51
CA PHE A 205 3.54 31.16 -8.08
C PHE A 205 4.57 30.56 -7.14
N ILE A 206 5.48 29.73 -7.67
CA ILE A 206 6.49 29.01 -6.90
C ILE A 206 7.87 29.35 -7.45
N ASN A 207 8.71 29.98 -6.63
CA ASN A 207 10.12 30.16 -6.95
C ASN A 207 10.90 28.94 -6.50
N SER A 208 11.42 28.15 -7.43
CA SER A 208 12.01 26.84 -7.12
C SER A 208 13.25 26.92 -6.22
N LYS A 209 14.08 27.94 -6.42
CA LYS A 209 15.30 28.17 -5.61
C LYS A 209 14.96 28.55 -4.17
N ASN A 210 13.97 29.41 -3.98
CA ASN A 210 13.52 29.81 -2.65
C ASN A 210 12.68 28.71 -1.98
N PHE A 211 11.87 27.98 -2.76
CA PHE A 211 11.14 26.80 -2.29
C PHE A 211 12.07 25.72 -1.75
N ASP A 212 13.18 25.42 -2.45
CA ASP A 212 14.18 24.47 -1.96
C ASP A 212 14.74 24.86 -0.58
N LYS A 213 14.86 26.16 -0.26
CA LYS A 213 15.29 26.62 1.07
C LYS A 213 14.25 26.32 2.13
N ILE A 214 12.98 26.65 1.89
CA ILE A 214 11.90 26.42 2.87
C ILE A 214 11.49 24.95 2.97
N SER A 215 11.76 24.15 1.94
CA SER A 215 11.45 22.72 1.90
C SER A 215 12.11 21.95 3.04
N THR A 216 13.22 22.45 3.60
CA THR A 216 13.90 21.87 4.78
C THR A 216 13.08 21.91 6.07
N GLY A 217 12.06 22.78 6.15
CA GLY A 217 11.09 22.77 7.25
C GLY A 217 10.02 21.69 7.09
N LEU A 218 9.84 21.15 5.88
CA LEU A 218 8.82 20.18 5.51
C LEU A 218 9.41 18.77 5.29
N LEU A 219 10.60 18.71 4.70
CA LEU A 219 11.30 17.51 4.25
C LEU A 219 12.63 17.34 5.00
N LEU A 220 13.07 16.08 5.18
CA LEU A 220 14.39 15.77 5.74
C LEU A 220 15.55 16.11 4.80
N GLN A 221 15.27 16.23 3.50
CA GLN A 221 16.21 16.66 2.46
C GLN A 221 15.54 17.71 1.58
N ASN A 222 16.32 18.61 0.96
CA ASN A 222 15.77 19.61 0.05
C ASN A 222 14.95 18.96 -1.07
N SER A 223 13.87 19.60 -1.51
CA SER A 223 13.05 19.14 -2.63
C SER A 223 13.83 19.00 -3.94
N ASN A 224 14.91 19.77 -4.11
CA ASN A 224 15.70 19.88 -5.34
C ASN A 224 14.86 20.28 -6.56
N ILE A 225 13.74 20.97 -6.37
CA ILE A 225 12.81 21.35 -7.44
C ILE A 225 13.43 22.41 -8.36
N GLN A 226 14.45 23.14 -7.89
CA GLN A 226 15.25 24.04 -8.75
C GLN A 226 15.95 23.31 -9.91
N ASN A 227 16.10 21.99 -9.84
CA ASN A 227 16.62 21.19 -10.96
C ASN A 227 15.57 20.97 -12.05
N GLN A 228 14.28 21.21 -11.80
CA GLN A 228 13.19 20.99 -12.75
C GLN A 228 12.88 22.26 -13.54
N ALA A 229 12.59 23.37 -12.85
CA ALA A 229 12.26 24.67 -13.44
C ALA A 229 12.72 25.82 -12.52
N GLU A 230 12.72 27.05 -13.03
CA GLU A 230 12.91 28.28 -12.24
C GLU A 230 11.64 28.64 -11.49
N TRP A 231 10.54 28.83 -12.22
CA TRP A 231 9.24 29.22 -11.71
C TRP A 231 8.16 28.24 -12.14
N PHE A 232 7.20 28.00 -11.26
CA PHE A 232 5.91 27.40 -11.59
C PHE A 232 4.81 28.41 -11.38
N GLN A 233 3.85 28.46 -12.30
CA GLN A 233 2.60 29.19 -12.15
C GLN A 233 1.47 28.21 -12.32
N TRP A 234 0.54 28.21 -11.37
CA TRP A 234 -0.65 27.39 -11.39
C TRP A 234 -1.88 28.20 -11.08
N ASP A 235 -2.86 28.07 -11.95
CA ASP A 235 -4.23 28.44 -11.66
C ASP A 235 -4.88 27.26 -10.92
N ILE A 236 -5.58 27.52 -9.81
CA ILE A 236 -6.16 26.49 -8.95
C ILE A 236 -7.67 26.45 -9.12
N ASP A 237 -8.17 25.35 -9.68
CA ASP A 237 -9.57 25.00 -9.75
C ASP A 237 -9.96 24.11 -8.57
N VAL A 238 -10.96 24.54 -7.81
CA VAL A 238 -11.46 23.80 -6.65
C VAL A 238 -12.72 23.02 -7.04
N PHE A 239 -12.60 21.69 -7.00
CA PHE A 239 -13.74 20.79 -7.19
C PHE A 239 -14.25 20.24 -5.86
N LYS A 240 -15.44 19.62 -5.90
CA LYS A 240 -15.99 18.92 -4.74
C LYS A 240 -15.07 17.78 -4.27
N ASN A 241 -14.54 17.00 -5.20
CA ASN A 241 -13.78 15.77 -4.94
C ASN A 241 -12.28 15.91 -5.28
N GLY A 242 -11.77 17.13 -5.38
CA GLY A 242 -10.35 17.33 -5.71
C GLY A 242 -9.98 18.78 -5.96
N MET A 243 -8.72 19.00 -6.30
CA MET A 243 -8.18 20.30 -6.71
C MET A 243 -7.28 20.10 -7.92
N LEU A 244 -7.51 20.86 -8.98
CA LEU A 244 -6.71 20.88 -10.19
C LEU A 244 -5.83 22.13 -10.20
N PHE A 245 -4.57 21.95 -10.55
CA PHE A 245 -3.57 22.98 -10.69
C PHE A 245 -3.13 22.95 -12.14
N SER A 246 -3.25 24.05 -12.88
CA SER A 246 -2.88 24.08 -14.31
C SER A 246 -2.12 25.37 -14.64
N GLY A 247 -1.03 25.27 -15.38
CA GLY A 247 -0.32 26.46 -15.85
C GLY A 247 1.03 26.19 -16.49
N LEU A 248 1.98 27.10 -16.29
CA LEU A 248 3.30 27.09 -16.94
C LEU A 248 4.44 26.83 -15.97
N SER A 249 5.49 26.19 -16.48
CA SER A 249 6.79 26.02 -15.82
C SER A 249 7.87 26.64 -16.68
N LEU A 250 8.56 27.67 -16.18
CA LEU A 250 9.62 28.35 -16.90
C LEU A 250 10.98 27.83 -16.45
N SER A 251 11.83 27.46 -17.40
CA SER A 251 13.22 27.03 -17.14
C SER A 251 14.22 28.13 -17.48
N PHE A 252 15.38 28.13 -16.82
CA PHE A 252 16.45 29.07 -17.12
C PHE A 252 17.15 28.73 -18.44
N ASP A 253 17.24 29.68 -19.38
CA ASP A 253 17.97 29.50 -20.65
C ASP A 253 19.44 29.05 -20.47
N SER A 254 20.05 29.34 -19.32
CA SER A 254 21.47 29.08 -19.05
C SER A 254 21.78 27.91 -18.10
N LEU A 255 20.80 27.37 -17.36
CA LEU A 255 21.03 26.27 -16.40
C LEU A 255 20.49 24.96 -16.94
N ALA A 256 21.23 23.86 -16.72
CA ALA A 256 20.83 22.52 -17.13
C ALA A 256 19.71 21.95 -16.25
N GLN A 257 18.46 22.30 -16.53
CA GLN A 257 17.29 21.77 -15.83
C GLN A 257 16.72 20.53 -16.53
N GLU A 258 16.11 19.63 -15.78
CA GLU A 258 15.70 18.31 -16.28
C GLU A 258 14.58 18.39 -17.32
N LEU A 259 13.63 19.32 -17.17
CA LEU A 259 12.58 19.54 -18.16
C LEU A 259 13.15 19.94 -19.53
N GLN A 260 14.29 20.64 -19.58
CA GLN A 260 14.96 20.97 -20.85
C GLN A 260 15.55 19.77 -21.57
N PHE A 261 15.68 18.60 -20.92
CA PHE A 261 16.16 17.40 -21.62
C PHE A 261 15.16 16.87 -22.64
N PHE A 262 13.89 17.27 -22.52
CA PHE A 262 12.81 16.95 -23.43
C PHE A 262 12.65 17.98 -24.56
N GLU A 263 13.52 18.99 -24.65
CA GLU A 263 13.42 20.01 -25.69
C GLU A 263 13.41 19.39 -27.09
N ASN A 264 12.39 19.74 -27.89
CA ASN A 264 12.10 19.16 -29.21
C ASN A 264 11.83 17.64 -29.20
N ASN A 265 11.30 17.10 -28.10
CA ASN A 265 10.96 15.69 -27.94
C ASN A 265 9.52 15.57 -27.43
N GLU A 266 8.63 15.00 -28.22
CA GLU A 266 7.20 14.93 -27.85
C GLU A 266 6.98 13.88 -26.75
N GLY A 267 6.08 14.21 -25.83
CA GLY A 267 5.60 13.29 -24.79
C GLY A 267 4.46 12.40 -25.32
N HIS A 268 4.04 11.42 -24.52
CA HIS A 268 2.91 10.55 -24.86
C HIS A 268 2.20 10.04 -23.60
N ASP A 269 1.03 9.43 -23.77
CA ASP A 269 0.29 8.71 -22.72
C ASP A 269 1.11 7.60 -22.03
N LEU A 270 0.88 7.38 -20.73
CA LEU A 270 1.64 6.40 -19.93
C LEU A 270 1.38 4.95 -20.34
N ILE A 271 2.42 4.24 -20.78
CA ILE A 271 2.38 2.81 -21.16
C ILE A 271 2.64 1.92 -19.92
N ALA A 272 3.54 2.34 -19.03
CA ALA A 272 3.96 1.58 -17.84
C ALA A 272 2.81 1.16 -16.90
N THR A 273 1.72 1.93 -16.90
CA THR A 273 0.54 1.70 -16.04
C THR A 273 -0.18 0.39 -16.34
N SER A 274 0.01 -0.17 -17.54
CA SER A 274 -0.54 -1.46 -17.96
C SER A 274 0.11 -2.67 -17.26
N VAL A 275 1.33 -2.52 -16.76
CA VAL A 275 2.07 -3.59 -16.05
C VAL A 275 2.36 -3.24 -14.58
N LEU A 276 2.39 -1.94 -14.23
CA LEU A 276 2.49 -1.52 -12.83
C LEU A 276 1.34 -2.13 -12.02
N PRO A 277 1.60 -2.69 -10.83
CA PRO A 277 0.53 -3.25 -10.02
C PRO A 277 -0.30 -2.14 -9.35
N LYS A 278 -1.55 -2.43 -9.00
CA LYS A 278 -2.48 -1.47 -8.36
C LYS A 278 -1.95 -0.86 -7.05
N ASN A 279 -1.07 -1.56 -6.33
CA ASN A 279 -0.45 -1.11 -5.08
C ASN A 279 0.86 -0.29 -5.29
N THR A 280 1.05 0.30 -6.47
CA THR A 280 2.17 1.20 -6.74
C THR A 280 2.05 2.46 -5.86
N VAL A 281 3.00 2.64 -4.95
CA VAL A 281 3.01 3.73 -3.97
C VAL A 281 3.40 5.05 -4.64
N LEU A 282 4.42 4.99 -5.48
CA LEU A 282 4.98 6.14 -6.18
C LEU A 282 5.56 5.63 -7.51
N PHE A 283 5.31 6.36 -8.59
CA PHE A 283 6.13 6.22 -9.79
C PHE A 283 6.43 7.56 -10.44
N THR A 284 7.51 7.59 -11.19
CA THR A 284 7.89 8.69 -12.07
C THR A 284 8.13 8.14 -13.46
N SER A 285 7.49 8.70 -14.49
CA SER A 285 7.66 8.30 -15.88
C SER A 285 8.26 9.42 -16.71
N LYS A 286 9.18 9.07 -17.60
CA LYS A 286 9.81 9.95 -18.59
C LYS A 286 9.41 9.44 -19.96
N CYS A 287 8.60 10.19 -20.67
CA CYS A 287 8.13 9.86 -22.01
C CYS A 287 8.79 10.77 -23.05
N PHE A 288 9.15 10.17 -24.17
CA PHE A 288 9.85 10.83 -25.27
C PHE A 288 9.59 10.06 -26.57
N GLU A 289 9.61 10.75 -27.70
CA GLU A 289 9.63 10.14 -29.02
C GLU A 289 11.00 9.52 -29.34
N ASN A 290 12.09 10.13 -28.86
CA ASN A 290 13.46 9.70 -29.17
C ASN A 290 14.38 9.68 -27.95
N PHE A 291 14.70 8.48 -27.46
CA PHE A 291 15.59 8.31 -26.30
C PHE A 291 16.99 8.93 -26.52
N LYS A 292 17.60 8.76 -27.70
CA LYS A 292 18.96 9.25 -27.96
C LYS A 292 19.04 10.77 -27.93
N GLN A 293 17.98 11.45 -28.38
CA GLN A 293 17.88 12.90 -28.26
C GLN A 293 17.80 13.34 -26.81
N TYR A 294 16.91 12.73 -26.02
CA TYR A 294 16.79 12.98 -24.58
C TYR A 294 18.13 12.76 -23.86
N GLN A 295 18.78 11.62 -24.11
CA GLN A 295 20.04 11.24 -23.49
C GLN A 295 21.16 12.23 -23.83
N ARG A 296 21.22 12.71 -25.08
CA ARG A 296 22.21 13.73 -25.49
C ARG A 296 22.01 15.03 -24.69
N GLN A 297 20.77 15.49 -24.51
CA GLN A 297 20.49 16.70 -23.73
C GLN A 297 20.83 16.51 -22.25
N GLN A 298 20.51 15.35 -21.70
CA GLN A 298 20.90 14.97 -20.35
C GLN A 298 22.42 15.02 -20.16
N ILE A 299 23.20 14.42 -21.07
CA ILE A 299 24.67 14.41 -21.02
C ILE A 299 25.21 15.84 -21.13
N ASN A 300 24.67 16.68 -22.01
CA ASN A 300 25.03 18.10 -22.11
C ASN A 300 24.75 18.82 -20.79
N GLY A 301 23.64 18.51 -20.13
CA GLY A 301 23.31 19.03 -18.82
C GLY A 301 24.32 18.65 -17.73
N LEU A 302 24.78 17.38 -17.74
CA LEU A 302 25.84 16.91 -16.84
C LEU A 302 27.18 17.59 -17.10
N VAL A 303 27.49 17.96 -18.34
CA VAL A 303 28.68 18.76 -18.67
C VAL A 303 28.58 20.15 -18.07
N LYS A 304 27.44 20.84 -18.27
CA LYS A 304 27.18 22.17 -17.68
C LYS A 304 27.26 22.17 -16.15
N LYS A 305 26.85 21.07 -15.51
CA LYS A 305 26.92 20.87 -14.04
C LYS A 305 28.26 20.33 -13.53
N HIS A 306 29.25 20.10 -14.39
CA HIS A 306 30.53 19.44 -14.05
C HIS A 306 30.37 18.05 -13.42
N GLN A 307 29.29 17.33 -13.75
CA GLN A 307 28.96 16.01 -13.22
C GLN A 307 29.24 14.86 -14.20
N LYS A 308 29.62 15.16 -15.44
CA LYS A 308 29.92 14.14 -16.47
C LYS A 308 30.95 13.10 -16.02
N ASN A 309 32.05 13.52 -15.38
CA ASN A 309 33.06 12.57 -14.89
C ASN A 309 32.51 11.60 -13.84
N LYS A 310 31.58 12.04 -12.98
CA LYS A 310 30.91 11.18 -11.99
C LYS A 310 30.03 10.16 -12.72
N TYR A 311 29.30 10.59 -13.73
CA TYR A 311 28.46 9.72 -14.57
C TYR A 311 29.30 8.67 -15.32
N ASP A 312 30.34 9.10 -16.04
CA ASP A 312 31.20 8.19 -16.81
C ASP A 312 31.90 7.16 -15.91
N LYS A 313 32.32 7.56 -14.69
CA LYS A 313 32.92 6.65 -13.72
C LYS A 313 31.96 5.52 -13.29
N LYS A 314 30.66 5.81 -13.15
CA LYS A 314 29.66 4.80 -12.78
C LYS A 314 29.46 3.74 -13.86
N LEU A 315 29.60 4.13 -15.13
CA LEU A 315 29.47 3.22 -16.28
C LEU A 315 30.79 2.59 -16.71
N SER A 316 31.92 2.92 -16.06
CA SER A 316 33.26 2.51 -16.52
C SER A 316 33.51 0.99 -16.56
N LEU A 317 32.74 0.21 -15.80
CA LEU A 317 32.83 -1.25 -15.77
C LEU A 317 31.82 -1.94 -16.71
N LEU A 318 30.86 -1.20 -17.27
CA LEU A 318 29.92 -1.71 -18.26
C LEU A 318 30.63 -1.84 -19.60
N LYS A 319 30.58 -3.03 -20.21
CA LYS A 319 31.12 -3.23 -21.57
C LYS A 319 30.37 -2.36 -22.56
N ILE A 320 31.10 -1.78 -23.52
CA ILE A 320 30.54 -0.89 -24.54
C ILE A 320 29.41 -1.59 -25.32
N GLU A 321 29.58 -2.86 -25.65
CA GLU A 321 28.55 -3.67 -26.32
C GLU A 321 27.22 -3.71 -25.53
N HIS A 322 27.27 -3.99 -24.23
CA HIS A 322 26.06 -4.01 -23.38
C HIS A 322 25.45 -2.61 -23.22
N LYS A 323 26.30 -1.58 -23.18
CA LYS A 323 25.83 -0.20 -23.13
C LYS A 323 25.03 0.17 -24.39
N ASP A 324 25.59 -0.11 -25.57
CA ASP A 324 24.95 0.20 -26.85
C ASP A 324 23.62 -0.58 -26.99
N GLU A 325 23.60 -1.83 -26.53
CA GLU A 325 22.38 -2.64 -26.50
C GLU A 325 21.32 -2.07 -25.55
N PHE A 326 21.66 -1.76 -24.29
CA PHE A 326 20.72 -1.14 -23.34
C PHE A 326 20.13 0.17 -23.87
N GLU A 327 20.96 1.02 -24.49
CA GLU A 327 20.49 2.25 -25.12
C GLU A 327 19.60 2.00 -26.34
N SER A 328 19.80 0.90 -27.06
CA SER A 328 18.98 0.52 -28.23
C SER A 328 17.62 -0.08 -27.86
N TRP A 329 17.47 -0.58 -26.63
CA TRP A 329 16.23 -1.21 -26.18
C TRP A 329 15.18 -0.18 -25.81
N ILE A 330 15.59 0.96 -25.25
CA ILE A 330 14.71 2.01 -24.76
C ILE A 330 14.04 2.70 -25.96
N ASP A 331 12.73 2.52 -26.08
CA ASP A 331 11.94 3.09 -27.17
C ASP A 331 11.45 4.49 -26.82
N SER A 332 10.40 4.58 -25.99
CA SER A 332 9.71 5.84 -25.74
C SER A 332 9.44 6.19 -24.26
N GLU A 333 9.59 5.23 -23.34
CA GLU A 333 9.26 5.47 -21.92
C GLU A 333 10.24 4.81 -20.95
N ILE A 334 10.61 5.56 -19.90
CA ILE A 334 11.36 5.09 -18.73
C ILE A 334 10.55 5.40 -17.47
N THR A 335 10.17 4.35 -16.74
CA THR A 335 9.37 4.49 -15.51
C THR A 335 10.08 3.86 -14.32
N TRP A 336 10.42 4.69 -13.33
CA TRP A 336 10.87 4.22 -12.01
C TRP A 336 9.69 4.16 -11.06
N PHE A 337 9.62 3.12 -10.23
CA PHE A 337 8.49 2.94 -9.32
C PHE A 337 8.90 2.38 -7.95
N LEU A 338 8.04 2.59 -6.96
CA LEU A 338 8.03 1.96 -5.65
C LEU A 338 6.71 1.23 -5.44
N VAL A 339 6.81 -0.03 -5.05
CA VAL A 339 5.66 -0.88 -4.71
C VAL A 339 5.83 -1.39 -3.29
N GLU A 340 4.72 -1.44 -2.56
CA GLU A 340 4.66 -2.08 -1.26
C GLU A 340 4.59 -3.60 -1.46
N ASN A 341 5.63 -4.32 -1.04
CA ASN A 341 5.61 -5.77 -0.95
C ASN A 341 6.02 -6.18 0.47
N SER A 342 5.10 -6.80 1.19
CA SER A 342 5.25 -7.24 2.57
C SER A 342 5.31 -6.16 3.64
N THR A 343 6.53 -5.78 3.99
CA THR A 343 6.88 -4.80 5.01
C THR A 343 7.93 -3.82 4.49
N ALA A 344 8.30 -3.95 3.22
CA ALA A 344 9.32 -3.15 2.58
C ALA A 344 8.76 -2.51 1.30
N LEU A 345 9.33 -1.35 0.99
CA LEU A 345 9.14 -0.71 -0.30
C LEU A 345 10.24 -1.18 -1.23
N ASN A 346 9.85 -1.88 -2.29
CA ASN A 346 10.76 -2.35 -3.30
C ASN A 346 10.69 -1.41 -4.50
N SER A 347 11.86 -1.05 -5.04
CA SER A 347 11.95 -0.23 -6.24
C SER A 347 12.17 -1.07 -7.49
N GLY A 348 11.60 -0.65 -8.61
CA GLY A 348 11.87 -1.23 -9.92
C GLY A 348 12.01 -0.18 -11.01
N LEU A 349 12.32 -0.66 -12.21
CA LEU A 349 12.40 0.11 -13.44
C LEU A 349 11.59 -0.60 -14.53
N ILE A 350 10.83 0.16 -15.31
CA ILE A 350 10.11 -0.32 -16.49
C ILE A 350 10.60 0.48 -17.66
N LEU A 351 10.99 -0.20 -18.73
CA LEU A 351 11.36 0.41 -20.01
C LEU A 351 10.34 -0.01 -21.04
N HIS A 352 9.73 0.92 -21.75
CA HIS A 352 9.04 0.58 -23.00
C HIS A 352 10.11 0.19 -24.02
N ILE A 353 10.02 -1.03 -24.57
CA ILE A 353 11.06 -1.59 -25.41
C ILE A 353 10.62 -1.79 -26.85
N ALA A 354 11.51 -1.42 -27.78
CA ALA A 354 11.37 -1.76 -29.17
C ALA A 354 11.79 -3.22 -29.40
N LYS A 355 11.08 -3.92 -30.31
CA LYS A 355 11.47 -5.26 -30.78
C LYS A 355 11.69 -6.28 -29.64
N GLY A 356 10.69 -6.44 -28.77
CA GLY A 356 10.80 -7.28 -27.56
C GLY A 356 11.43 -8.67 -27.74
N ALA A 357 11.17 -9.35 -28.86
CA ALA A 357 11.80 -10.65 -29.15
C ALA A 357 13.33 -10.58 -29.32
N GLN A 358 13.87 -9.48 -29.85
CA GLN A 358 15.32 -9.28 -29.98
C GLN A 358 15.95 -9.02 -28.60
N VAL A 359 15.30 -8.19 -27.78
CA VAL A 359 15.71 -7.94 -26.39
C VAL A 359 15.72 -9.24 -25.59
N GLU A 360 14.65 -10.03 -25.66
CA GLU A 360 14.55 -11.32 -24.98
C GLU A 360 15.66 -12.29 -25.42
N ASN A 361 15.92 -12.39 -26.73
CA ASN A 361 17.00 -13.22 -27.26
C ASN A 361 18.38 -12.77 -26.75
N TYR A 362 18.65 -11.46 -26.75
CA TYR A 362 19.90 -10.93 -26.23
C TYR A 362 20.09 -11.29 -24.75
N ILE A 363 19.10 -11.00 -23.91
CA ILE A 363 19.15 -11.32 -22.47
C ILE A 363 19.31 -12.83 -22.27
N THR A 364 18.59 -13.67 -23.02
CA THR A 364 18.69 -15.13 -22.93
C THR A 364 20.11 -15.63 -23.16
N THR A 365 20.88 -14.98 -24.05
CA THR A 365 22.27 -15.38 -24.34
C THR A 365 23.32 -14.83 -23.36
N HIS A 366 22.99 -13.83 -22.55
CA HIS A 366 23.94 -13.13 -21.68
C HIS A 366 23.62 -13.22 -20.17
N ALA A 367 22.39 -13.59 -19.81
CA ALA A 367 21.96 -13.67 -18.42
C ALA A 367 22.79 -14.71 -17.64
N ASP A 368 23.06 -14.40 -16.37
CA ASP A 368 23.77 -15.29 -15.45
C ASP A 368 22.96 -16.58 -15.18
N SER A 369 21.64 -16.45 -15.14
CA SER A 369 20.68 -17.58 -15.08
C SER A 369 19.28 -17.13 -15.51
N MET A 370 18.40 -18.09 -15.79
CA MET A 370 16.99 -17.82 -16.10
C MET A 370 16.09 -18.96 -15.62
N PHE A 371 14.83 -18.65 -15.37
CA PHE A 371 13.80 -19.63 -15.04
C PHE A 371 12.43 -19.14 -15.48
N ASP A 372 11.50 -20.07 -15.71
CA ASP A 372 10.12 -19.75 -16.07
C ASP A 372 9.24 -19.58 -14.83
N TYR A 373 8.31 -18.64 -14.90
CA TYR A 373 7.27 -18.41 -13.91
C TYR A 373 5.98 -17.99 -14.60
N ARG A 374 4.90 -18.78 -14.47
CA ARG A 374 3.60 -18.55 -15.14
C ARG A 374 3.74 -18.25 -16.65
N GLN A 375 4.55 -19.06 -17.34
CA GLN A 375 4.86 -18.92 -18.78
C GLN A 375 5.56 -17.60 -19.15
N GLN A 376 6.17 -16.92 -18.17
CA GLN A 376 7.02 -15.75 -18.39
C GLN A 376 8.45 -16.09 -17.94
N LYS A 377 9.45 -15.67 -18.72
CA LYS A 377 10.85 -15.85 -18.33
C LYS A 377 11.28 -14.77 -17.37
N ILE A 378 11.88 -15.19 -16.26
CA ILE A 378 12.60 -14.30 -15.35
C ILE A 378 14.10 -14.57 -15.54
N PHE A 379 14.82 -13.50 -15.86
CA PHE A 379 16.26 -13.51 -16.06
C PHE A 379 16.95 -12.94 -14.83
N LYS A 380 18.09 -13.51 -14.46
CA LYS A 380 19.03 -12.90 -13.51
C LYS A 380 20.27 -12.46 -14.27
N TRP A 381 20.61 -11.18 -14.19
CA TRP A 381 21.78 -10.64 -14.86
C TRP A 381 22.36 -9.42 -14.15
N SER A 382 23.59 -9.56 -13.65
CA SER A 382 24.27 -8.56 -12.83
C SER A 382 24.62 -7.24 -13.56
N GLU A 383 24.57 -7.19 -14.89
CA GLU A 383 24.78 -5.97 -15.68
C GLU A 383 23.55 -5.03 -15.63
N LEU A 384 22.37 -5.53 -15.25
CA LEU A 384 21.13 -4.74 -15.15
C LEU A 384 21.25 -3.55 -14.18
N LYS A 385 22.15 -3.62 -13.18
CA LYS A 385 22.43 -2.53 -12.23
C LYS A 385 22.79 -1.20 -12.91
N TYR A 386 23.37 -1.24 -14.11
CA TYR A 386 23.78 -0.04 -14.85
C TYR A 386 22.61 0.71 -15.48
N LEU A 387 21.43 0.07 -15.63
CA LEU A 387 20.23 0.74 -16.14
C LEU A 387 19.80 1.91 -15.25
N SER A 388 20.04 1.84 -13.93
CA SER A 388 19.76 2.95 -13.01
C SER A 388 20.49 4.24 -13.42
N ASN A 389 21.75 4.11 -13.87
CA ASN A 389 22.57 5.24 -14.29
C ASN A 389 22.26 5.67 -15.72
N LEU A 390 22.05 4.73 -16.65
CA LEU A 390 21.68 5.05 -18.03
C LEU A 390 20.33 5.78 -18.11
N CYS A 391 19.37 5.38 -17.28
CA CYS A 391 18.00 5.88 -17.27
C CYS A 391 17.80 7.10 -16.34
N ASN A 392 18.85 7.56 -15.66
CA ASN A 392 18.79 8.67 -14.69
C ASN A 392 17.73 8.46 -13.59
N THR A 393 17.71 7.28 -12.99
CA THR A 393 16.80 6.94 -11.87
C THR A 393 17.55 6.98 -10.53
N PRO A 394 16.86 6.94 -9.38
CA PRO A 394 17.49 7.05 -8.07
C PRO A 394 18.66 6.06 -7.86
N GLU A 395 19.79 6.58 -7.35
CA GLU A 395 21.08 5.87 -7.31
C GLU A 395 21.14 4.62 -6.40
N THR A 396 20.10 4.36 -5.60
CA THR A 396 20.09 3.26 -4.60
C THR A 396 19.66 1.91 -5.18
N ALA A 397 19.25 1.83 -6.43
CA ALA A 397 18.69 0.61 -7.01
C ALA A 397 19.76 -0.37 -7.50
N THR A 398 19.74 -1.60 -6.99
CA THR A 398 20.64 -2.70 -7.39
C THR A 398 19.88 -3.73 -8.21
N TYR A 399 19.53 -3.37 -9.45
CA TYR A 399 18.78 -4.25 -10.33
C TYR A 399 19.56 -5.53 -10.69
N GLU A 400 18.97 -6.69 -10.45
CA GLU A 400 19.56 -8.01 -10.75
C GLU A 400 18.64 -8.91 -11.58
N TYR A 401 17.33 -8.67 -11.57
CA TYR A 401 16.35 -9.51 -12.26
C TYR A 401 15.58 -8.73 -13.30
N ALA A 402 15.21 -9.39 -14.39
CA ALA A 402 14.37 -8.82 -15.43
C ALA A 402 13.28 -9.79 -15.91
N SER A 403 12.18 -9.24 -16.41
CA SER A 403 11.12 -9.96 -17.13
C SER A 403 10.55 -9.04 -18.19
N ILE A 404 10.06 -9.60 -19.30
CA ILE A 404 9.38 -8.83 -20.35
C ILE A 404 7.88 -9.10 -20.26
N LEU A 405 7.07 -8.06 -20.13
CA LEU A 405 5.60 -8.13 -20.14
C LEU A 405 5.06 -7.05 -21.07
N ASN A 406 4.17 -7.40 -22.00
CA ASN A 406 3.51 -6.43 -22.88
C ASN A 406 4.48 -5.41 -23.53
N ASN A 407 5.56 -5.89 -24.16
CA ASN A 407 6.64 -5.09 -24.75
C ASN A 407 7.30 -4.08 -23.79
N GLN A 408 7.35 -4.41 -22.50
CA GLN A 408 8.03 -3.61 -21.49
C GLN A 408 9.01 -4.49 -20.74
N LEU A 409 10.24 -4.00 -20.57
CA LEU A 409 11.27 -4.65 -19.77
C LEU A 409 11.13 -4.17 -18.32
N LEU A 410 10.68 -5.05 -17.45
CA LEU A 410 10.64 -4.83 -16.01
C LEU A 410 11.95 -5.29 -15.39
N VAL A 411 12.52 -4.47 -14.53
CA VAL A 411 13.79 -4.74 -13.87
C VAL A 411 13.68 -4.44 -12.37
N ALA A 412 14.17 -5.36 -11.53
CA ALA A 412 14.05 -5.28 -10.08
C ALA A 412 15.29 -5.83 -9.38
N GLU A 413 15.44 -5.51 -8.10
CA GLU A 413 16.49 -6.08 -7.24
C GLU A 413 16.21 -7.56 -6.92
N ASP A 414 14.94 -7.94 -6.75
CA ASP A 414 14.55 -9.27 -6.34
C ASP A 414 13.52 -9.90 -7.30
N ALA A 415 13.59 -11.23 -7.44
CA ALA A 415 12.67 -11.99 -8.27
C ALA A 415 11.24 -12.05 -7.69
N THR A 416 11.07 -11.82 -6.40
CA THR A 416 9.77 -11.89 -5.72
C THR A 416 8.87 -10.74 -6.17
N LEU A 417 9.42 -9.53 -6.31
CA LEU A 417 8.75 -8.37 -6.87
C LEU A 417 8.27 -8.66 -8.30
N LEU A 418 9.13 -9.20 -9.17
CA LEU A 418 8.74 -9.56 -10.54
C LEU A 418 7.62 -10.61 -10.55
N LYS A 419 7.70 -11.65 -9.72
CA LYS A 419 6.63 -12.65 -9.60
C LYS A 419 5.31 -12.03 -9.14
N SER A 420 5.35 -11.09 -8.20
CA SER A 420 4.16 -10.36 -7.74
C SER A 420 3.55 -9.56 -8.88
N ILE A 421 4.38 -8.79 -9.63
CA ILE A 421 3.90 -8.00 -10.76
C ILE A 421 3.33 -8.88 -11.87
N ILE A 422 3.99 -10.01 -12.20
CA ILE A 422 3.47 -11.00 -13.16
C ILE A 422 2.11 -11.53 -12.71
N ASN A 423 1.92 -11.76 -11.39
CA ASN A 423 0.65 -12.22 -10.87
C ASN A 423 -0.45 -11.18 -11.05
N ASP A 424 -0.19 -9.94 -10.65
CA ASP A 424 -1.16 -8.85 -10.75
C ASP A 424 -1.49 -8.56 -12.22
N PHE A 425 -0.48 -8.56 -13.10
CA PHE A 425 -0.68 -8.40 -14.54
C PHE A 425 -1.58 -9.50 -15.13
N LYS A 426 -1.30 -10.78 -14.82
CA LYS A 426 -2.10 -11.92 -15.31
C LYS A 426 -3.51 -11.98 -14.71
N SER A 427 -3.76 -11.29 -13.61
CA SER A 427 -5.06 -11.20 -12.93
C SER A 427 -5.79 -9.88 -13.21
N GLU A 428 -5.34 -9.09 -14.20
CA GLU A 428 -5.92 -7.79 -14.58
C GLU A 428 -5.96 -6.77 -13.42
N LYS A 429 -5.00 -6.86 -12.49
CA LYS A 429 -4.84 -5.97 -11.31
C LYS A 429 -3.74 -4.92 -11.50
N SER A 430 -3.53 -4.48 -12.74
CA SER A 430 -2.60 -3.38 -13.03
C SER A 430 -3.17 -2.02 -12.58
N LEU A 431 -2.30 -1.02 -12.47
CA LEU A 431 -2.64 0.33 -12.06
C LEU A 431 -3.61 0.99 -13.04
N SER A 432 -3.51 0.68 -14.33
CA SER A 432 -4.46 1.12 -15.38
C SER A 432 -5.91 0.66 -15.13
N HIS A 433 -6.14 -0.33 -14.26
CA HIS A 433 -7.48 -0.75 -13.85
C HIS A 433 -7.97 -0.09 -12.56
N SER A 434 -7.12 0.70 -11.89
CA SER A 434 -7.48 1.40 -10.64
C SER A 434 -8.41 2.59 -10.90
N THR A 435 -9.50 2.68 -10.12
CA THR A 435 -10.44 3.81 -10.18
C THR A 435 -9.77 5.11 -9.75
N ASP A 436 -9.01 5.11 -8.66
CA ASP A 436 -8.28 6.30 -8.18
C ASP A 436 -7.32 6.84 -9.23
N PHE A 437 -6.63 5.94 -9.94
CA PHE A 437 -5.70 6.33 -10.99
C PHE A 437 -6.43 6.93 -12.20
N LYS A 438 -7.51 6.29 -12.66
CA LYS A 438 -8.32 6.80 -13.78
C LYS A 438 -8.88 8.18 -13.48
N ASN A 439 -9.44 8.38 -12.28
CA ASN A 439 -9.95 9.67 -11.84
C ASN A 439 -8.88 10.77 -11.84
N CYS A 440 -7.61 10.43 -11.59
CA CYS A 440 -6.52 11.39 -11.72
C CYS A 440 -6.19 11.73 -13.18
N ILE A 441 -6.07 10.71 -14.03
CA ILE A 441 -5.65 10.90 -15.42
C ILE A 441 -6.73 11.62 -16.23
N ASP A 442 -8.01 11.33 -15.99
CA ASP A 442 -9.14 11.96 -16.68
C ASP A 442 -9.17 13.49 -16.46
N GLU A 443 -8.71 13.98 -15.31
CA GLU A 443 -8.65 15.42 -14.99
C GLU A 443 -7.37 16.09 -15.53
N LEU A 444 -6.25 15.37 -15.60
CA LEU A 444 -4.98 15.92 -16.09
C LEU A 444 -4.90 16.01 -17.62
N ASN A 445 -5.58 15.09 -18.31
CA ASN A 445 -6.08 15.24 -19.68
C ASN A 445 -5.04 15.47 -20.81
N TYR A 446 -3.79 14.98 -20.75
CA TYR A 446 -2.80 15.14 -21.86
C TYR A 446 -1.66 14.10 -21.88
N ASP A 447 -1.05 13.95 -23.06
CA ASP A 447 0.31 13.45 -23.26
C ASP A 447 1.30 14.24 -22.39
N SER A 448 2.27 13.55 -21.77
CA SER A 448 3.26 14.18 -20.90
C SER A 448 4.67 13.70 -21.23
N ASN A 449 5.66 14.57 -21.01
CA ASN A 449 7.08 14.22 -21.07
C ASN A 449 7.59 13.70 -19.73
N TYR A 450 7.05 14.24 -18.63
CA TYR A 450 7.42 13.81 -17.30
C TYR A 450 6.18 13.73 -16.41
N PHE A 451 5.99 12.60 -15.76
CA PHE A 451 4.82 12.31 -14.94
C PHE A 451 5.24 11.81 -13.55
N ILE A 452 4.53 12.23 -12.52
CA ILE A 452 4.71 11.80 -11.13
C ILE A 452 3.34 11.39 -10.58
N TYR A 453 3.28 10.23 -9.94
CA TYR A 453 2.08 9.75 -9.25
C TYR A 453 2.43 9.30 -7.84
N VAL A 454 1.63 9.69 -6.85
CA VAL A 454 1.73 9.25 -5.46
C VAL A 454 0.36 8.74 -5.01
N GLN A 455 0.32 7.52 -4.49
CA GLN A 455 -0.86 6.98 -3.83
C GLN A 455 -0.73 7.17 -2.30
N ASN A 456 -1.64 7.95 -1.71
CA ASN A 456 -1.47 8.49 -0.36
C ASN A 456 -1.44 7.39 0.72
N GLN A 457 -2.44 6.50 0.77
CA GLN A 457 -2.56 5.50 1.84
C GLN A 457 -1.31 4.61 1.96
N SER A 458 -0.79 4.13 0.84
CA SER A 458 0.41 3.29 0.83
C SER A 458 1.69 4.11 1.07
N SER A 459 1.67 5.41 0.78
CA SER A 459 2.81 6.32 0.98
C SER A 459 3.08 6.70 2.44
N TRP A 460 2.21 6.35 3.38
CA TRP A 460 2.44 6.69 4.79
C TRP A 460 3.71 6.06 5.38
N GLN A 461 4.17 4.93 4.83
CA GLN A 461 5.46 4.34 5.19
C GLN A 461 6.66 5.22 4.79
N LEU A 462 6.47 6.14 3.83
CA LEU A 462 7.46 7.11 3.38
C LEU A 462 7.51 8.36 4.27
N VAL A 463 6.49 8.60 5.10
CA VAL A 463 6.36 9.81 5.92
C VAL A 463 7.58 9.99 6.81
N GLN A 464 7.97 8.98 7.57
CA GLN A 464 9.16 9.04 8.45
C GLN A 464 10.49 9.11 7.69
N LYS A 465 10.50 8.65 6.43
CA LYS A 465 11.71 8.64 5.59
C LYS A 465 11.98 10.00 4.93
N TYR A 466 10.94 10.77 4.61
CA TYR A 466 11.10 12.00 3.83
C TYR A 466 10.59 13.26 4.53
N LEU A 467 9.64 13.17 5.47
CA LEU A 467 9.05 14.35 6.10
C LEU A 467 9.72 14.71 7.43
N HIS A 468 9.82 16.00 7.71
CA HIS A 468 10.32 16.48 8.99
C HIS A 468 9.35 16.11 10.13
N LYS A 469 9.88 15.97 11.36
CA LYS A 469 9.16 15.39 12.52
C LYS A 469 7.78 16.00 12.77
N ASN A 470 7.63 17.31 12.62
CA ASN A 470 6.35 18.00 12.90
C ASN A 470 5.25 17.58 11.92
N ILE A 471 5.58 17.51 10.63
CA ILE A 471 4.65 17.07 9.58
C ILE A 471 4.39 15.57 9.70
N ALA A 472 5.44 14.78 9.93
CA ALA A 472 5.31 13.34 10.12
C ALA A 472 4.37 12.99 11.28
N THR A 473 4.55 13.66 12.43
CA THR A 473 3.69 13.47 13.61
C THR A 473 2.23 13.87 13.33
N PHE A 474 2.02 14.91 12.52
CA PHE A 474 0.68 15.33 12.12
C PHE A 474 -0.01 14.26 11.28
N ILE A 475 0.66 13.74 10.24
CA ILE A 475 0.10 12.71 9.36
C ILE A 475 -0.17 11.42 10.14
N GLU A 476 0.75 11.00 11.01
CA GLU A 476 0.56 9.81 11.86
C GLU A 476 -0.63 9.95 12.82
N LYS A 477 -0.82 11.15 13.39
CA LYS A 477 -1.95 11.42 14.28
C LYS A 477 -3.29 11.39 13.55
N TYR A 478 -3.32 11.84 12.31
CA TYR A 478 -4.55 12.02 11.52
C TYR A 478 -4.63 11.06 10.33
N THR A 479 -3.97 9.90 10.39
CA THR A 479 -3.88 8.95 9.27
C THR A 479 -5.25 8.50 8.77
N GLU A 480 -6.16 8.13 9.68
CA GLU A 480 -7.52 7.72 9.31
C GLU A 480 -8.31 8.87 8.67
N ALA A 481 -8.24 10.07 9.26
CA ALA A 481 -8.89 11.26 8.72
C ALA A 481 -8.34 11.61 7.33
N LEU A 482 -7.03 11.50 7.10
CA LEU A 482 -6.41 11.83 5.81
C LEU A 482 -6.57 10.74 4.74
N SER A 483 -7.08 9.56 5.09
CA SER A 483 -7.26 8.42 4.17
C SER A 483 -8.11 8.70 2.92
N PRO A 484 -9.14 9.58 2.95
CA PRO A 484 -9.92 9.91 1.76
C PRO A 484 -9.17 10.78 0.74
N ILE A 485 -8.03 11.38 1.09
CA ILE A 485 -7.12 11.96 0.10
C ILE A 485 -6.41 10.78 -0.55
N ARG A 486 -6.80 10.38 -1.76
CA ARG A 486 -6.41 9.09 -2.35
C ARG A 486 -5.07 9.14 -3.06
N SER A 487 -4.86 10.17 -3.86
CA SER A 487 -3.70 10.27 -4.72
C SER A 487 -3.39 11.70 -5.13
N PHE A 488 -2.14 11.92 -5.51
CA PHE A 488 -1.67 13.15 -6.13
C PHE A 488 -0.91 12.80 -7.41
N ALA A 489 -1.22 13.49 -8.49
CA ALA A 489 -0.57 13.31 -9.78
C ALA A 489 -0.08 14.66 -10.31
N MET A 490 1.05 14.67 -10.99
CA MET A 490 1.65 15.85 -11.61
C MET A 490 2.25 15.48 -12.94
N GLN A 491 2.01 16.29 -13.97
CA GLN A 491 2.51 16.08 -15.31
C GLN A 491 3.16 17.35 -15.87
N PHE A 492 4.11 17.14 -16.77
CA PHE A 492 4.79 18.18 -17.53
C PHE A 492 4.76 17.84 -19.01
N SER A 493 4.33 18.78 -19.83
CA SER A 493 4.21 18.63 -21.28
C SER A 493 4.92 19.79 -21.95
N LEU A 494 5.98 19.48 -22.70
CA LEU A 494 6.72 20.48 -23.45
C LEU A 494 6.09 20.69 -24.82
N SER A 495 5.88 21.97 -25.17
CA SER A 495 5.42 22.39 -26.49
C SER A 495 6.26 23.59 -26.94
N GLY A 496 7.22 23.33 -27.83
CA GLY A 496 8.22 24.32 -28.22
C GLY A 496 9.11 24.74 -27.04
N SER A 497 9.14 26.04 -26.74
CA SER A 497 9.89 26.61 -25.61
C SER A 497 9.12 26.64 -24.29
N ASN A 498 7.83 26.32 -24.31
CA ASN A 498 6.96 26.39 -23.12
C ASN A 498 6.79 24.99 -22.54
N CYS A 499 6.84 24.89 -21.21
CA CYS A 499 6.45 23.69 -20.49
C CYS A 499 5.14 23.95 -19.75
N TYR A 500 4.08 23.25 -20.13
CA TYR A 500 2.83 23.22 -19.39
C TYR A 500 2.97 22.24 -18.23
N SER A 501 2.43 22.60 -17.06
CA SER A 501 2.38 21.70 -15.92
C SER A 501 0.98 21.67 -15.32
N ASN A 502 0.48 20.45 -15.13
CA ASN A 502 -0.78 20.21 -14.47
C ASN A 502 -0.56 19.30 -13.26
N ALA A 503 -1.32 19.49 -12.19
CA ALA A 503 -1.34 18.60 -11.05
C ALA A 503 -2.77 18.42 -10.53
N TYR A 504 -3.07 17.25 -9.99
CA TYR A 504 -4.40 16.95 -9.46
C TYR A 504 -4.30 16.23 -8.13
N LEU A 505 -5.02 16.74 -7.14
CA LEU A 505 -5.23 16.11 -5.85
C LEU A 505 -6.61 15.43 -5.84
N HIS A 506 -6.62 14.10 -5.83
CA HIS A 506 -7.85 13.31 -5.86
C HIS A 506 -8.34 12.97 -4.45
N PHE A 507 -9.64 13.14 -4.22
CA PHE A 507 -10.32 12.78 -3.00
C PHE A 507 -11.50 11.83 -3.27
N ASP A 508 -11.55 10.74 -2.51
CA ASP A 508 -12.69 9.84 -2.44
C ASP A 508 -12.80 9.17 -1.06
N ALA A 509 -13.94 9.37 -0.41
CA ALA A 509 -14.29 8.79 0.89
C ALA A 509 -14.99 7.43 0.79
N SER A 510 -15.21 6.90 -0.43
CA SER A 510 -15.72 5.55 -0.62
C SER A 510 -14.80 4.51 0.04
N LYS A 511 -15.36 3.42 0.59
CA LYS A 511 -14.54 2.30 1.06
C LYS A 511 -14.13 1.47 -0.15
N GLU A 512 -12.83 1.29 -0.32
CA GLU A 512 -12.31 0.48 -1.42
C GLU A 512 -12.03 -0.93 -0.90
N ASN A 513 -12.65 -1.96 -1.48
CA ASN A 513 -12.30 -3.35 -1.21
C ASN A 513 -11.14 -3.72 -2.14
N GLN A 514 -9.93 -3.94 -1.61
CA GLN A 514 -8.81 -4.40 -2.43
C GLN A 514 -8.27 -5.74 -1.94
N THR A 515 -8.73 -6.83 -2.57
CA THR A 515 -8.07 -8.14 -2.46
C THR A 515 -6.73 -8.12 -3.19
N ARG A 516 -5.64 -7.92 -2.44
CA ARG A 516 -4.25 -7.72 -2.93
C ARG A 516 -3.25 -8.59 -2.19
N ALA A 517 -2.08 -8.86 -2.77
CA ALA A 517 -0.98 -9.49 -2.03
C ALA A 517 -0.42 -8.51 -1.00
N ILE A 518 -0.54 -8.84 0.29
CA ILE A 518 0.11 -8.10 1.37
C ILE A 518 1.60 -8.40 1.35
N TRP A 519 1.96 -9.69 1.28
CA TRP A 519 3.35 -10.12 1.21
C TRP A 519 3.51 -11.39 0.36
N ALA A 520 4.73 -11.57 -0.16
CA ALA A 520 5.17 -12.82 -0.75
C ALA A 520 6.50 -13.29 -0.12
N ALA A 521 6.59 -14.57 0.25
CA ALA A 521 7.78 -15.18 0.84
C ALA A 521 8.27 -16.35 -0.03
N GLN A 522 9.52 -16.31 -0.48
CA GLN A 522 10.10 -17.33 -1.36
C GLN A 522 10.75 -18.47 -0.55
N LEU A 523 10.29 -19.72 -0.75
CA LEU A 523 10.96 -20.94 -0.26
C LEU A 523 12.02 -21.45 -1.24
N GLU A 524 12.77 -22.49 -0.87
CA GLU A 524 13.81 -23.08 -1.73
C GLU A 524 13.25 -24.09 -2.75
N ALA A 525 12.03 -24.57 -2.55
CA ALA A 525 11.30 -25.44 -3.48
C ALA A 525 9.78 -25.29 -3.27
N ALA A 526 9.00 -25.93 -4.14
CA ALA A 526 7.53 -25.98 -4.01
C ALA A 526 7.10 -26.53 -2.65
N VAL A 527 5.90 -26.14 -2.20
CA VAL A 527 5.34 -26.61 -0.93
C VAL A 527 4.99 -28.09 -1.04
N LEU A 528 5.51 -28.90 -0.11
CA LEU A 528 5.25 -30.34 -0.01
C LEU A 528 4.21 -30.67 1.05
N SER A 529 4.28 -30.05 2.24
CA SER A 529 3.36 -30.34 3.34
C SER A 529 2.12 -29.44 3.33
N GLU A 530 1.07 -29.85 4.04
CA GLU A 530 -0.03 -28.95 4.38
C GLU A 530 0.51 -27.74 5.18
N MET A 531 0.13 -26.53 4.79
CA MET A 531 0.40 -25.34 5.59
C MET A 531 -0.39 -25.42 6.91
N SER A 532 0.30 -25.19 8.02
CA SER A 532 -0.29 -25.25 9.36
C SER A 532 -0.16 -23.91 10.05
N LEU A 533 -1.29 -23.32 10.46
CA LEU A 533 -1.28 -22.15 11.34
C LEU A 533 -0.92 -22.57 12.76
N VAL A 534 0.06 -21.87 13.33
CA VAL A 534 0.58 -22.11 14.67
C VAL A 534 0.63 -20.79 15.42
N LYS A 535 0.20 -20.79 16.68
CA LYS A 535 0.10 -19.58 17.49
C LYS A 535 1.45 -19.22 18.11
N ASN A 536 1.85 -17.97 17.99
CA ASN A 536 2.95 -17.42 18.77
C ASN A 536 2.48 -17.21 20.21
N HIS A 537 2.97 -18.01 21.16
CA HIS A 537 2.51 -17.89 22.55
C HIS A 537 2.97 -16.63 23.29
N TYR A 538 3.86 -15.82 22.72
CA TYR A 538 4.26 -14.53 23.28
C TYR A 538 3.32 -13.40 22.83
N THR A 539 3.02 -13.33 21.53
CA THR A 539 2.25 -12.23 20.92
C THR A 539 0.80 -12.59 20.62
N GLN A 540 0.45 -13.88 20.69
CA GLN A 540 -0.82 -14.47 20.27
C GLN A 540 -1.12 -14.42 18.76
N LYS A 541 -0.31 -13.70 17.96
CA LYS A 541 -0.38 -13.70 16.50
C LYS A 541 -0.16 -15.09 15.90
N TRP A 542 -0.63 -15.28 14.67
CA TRP A 542 -0.44 -16.51 13.91
C TRP A 542 0.87 -16.52 13.13
N GLU A 543 1.44 -17.72 12.99
CA GLU A 543 2.63 -18.03 12.21
C GLU A 543 2.32 -19.24 11.32
N ILE A 544 3.09 -19.42 10.25
CA ILE A 544 2.88 -20.50 9.28
C ILE A 544 4.03 -21.49 9.39
N ALA A 545 3.71 -22.76 9.63
CA ALA A 545 4.64 -23.87 9.56
C ALA A 545 4.37 -24.70 8.30
N VAL A 546 5.41 -24.88 7.46
CA VAL A 546 5.30 -25.55 6.16
C VAL A 546 6.62 -26.19 5.76
N GLN A 547 6.58 -27.31 5.04
CA GLN A 547 7.75 -27.98 4.48
C GLN A 547 7.74 -27.91 2.95
N ASP A 548 8.91 -27.67 2.35
CA ASP A 548 9.10 -27.71 0.89
C ASP A 548 9.47 -29.12 0.38
N GLU A 549 9.51 -29.30 -0.95
CA GLU A 549 9.91 -30.55 -1.62
C GLU A 549 11.38 -30.92 -1.36
N ASN A 550 12.21 -29.93 -1.04
CA ASN A 550 13.57 -30.15 -0.55
C ASN A 550 13.58 -30.62 0.92
N LEU A 551 12.45 -30.91 1.55
CA LEU A 551 12.36 -31.34 2.96
C LEU A 551 12.85 -30.30 3.98
N ASN A 552 12.97 -29.04 3.60
CA ASN A 552 13.18 -27.94 4.52
C ASN A 552 11.86 -27.59 5.20
N LEU A 553 11.83 -27.66 6.53
CA LEU A 553 10.73 -27.15 7.35
C LEU A 553 10.98 -25.69 7.71
N TYR A 554 9.97 -24.85 7.52
CA TYR A 554 10.01 -23.42 7.78
C TYR A 554 9.02 -23.04 8.89
N LEU A 555 9.36 -21.98 9.62
CA LEU A 555 8.40 -21.19 10.40
C LEU A 555 8.45 -19.75 9.90
N ILE A 556 7.30 -19.20 9.51
CA ILE A 556 7.16 -17.90 8.87
C ILE A 556 6.25 -17.02 9.74
N SER A 557 6.62 -15.75 9.94
CA SER A 557 5.85 -14.81 10.75
C SER A 557 4.54 -14.38 10.06
N SER A 558 3.68 -13.66 10.79
CA SER A 558 2.48 -13.00 10.25
C SER A 558 2.81 -11.97 9.16
N GLU A 559 4.04 -11.45 9.15
CA GLU A 559 4.55 -10.45 8.23
C GLU A 559 5.36 -11.06 7.05
N GLY A 560 5.46 -12.38 6.96
CA GLY A 560 6.16 -13.07 5.87
C GLY A 560 7.65 -13.32 6.09
N GLU A 561 8.20 -12.98 7.28
CA GLU A 561 9.60 -13.21 7.62
C GLU A 561 9.85 -14.71 7.90
N ILE A 562 10.85 -15.31 7.26
CA ILE A 562 11.31 -16.67 7.59
C ILE A 562 12.06 -16.62 8.93
N LEU A 563 11.39 -17.00 10.01
CA LEU A 563 11.96 -17.00 11.37
C LEU A 563 13.06 -18.03 11.54
N TRP A 564 12.91 -19.20 10.92
CA TRP A 564 13.97 -20.21 10.78
C TRP A 564 13.63 -21.22 9.69
N LYS A 565 14.67 -21.91 9.22
CA LYS A 565 14.61 -23.04 8.28
C LYS A 565 15.37 -24.23 8.87
N ARG A 566 14.79 -25.44 8.79
CA ARG A 566 15.41 -26.69 9.27
C ARG A 566 15.23 -27.81 8.26
N LYS A 567 16.33 -28.32 7.72
CA LYS A 567 16.33 -29.51 6.85
C LYS A 567 15.93 -30.77 7.65
N LEU A 568 14.93 -31.50 7.16
CA LEU A 568 14.56 -32.82 7.65
C LEU A 568 15.03 -33.91 6.67
N GLN A 569 15.03 -35.16 7.16
CA GLN A 569 15.39 -36.33 6.35
C GLN A 569 14.17 -36.96 5.66
N GLU A 570 12.96 -36.64 6.11
CA GLU A 570 11.71 -37.23 5.67
C GLU A 570 10.61 -36.17 5.62
N ALA A 571 9.59 -36.43 4.80
CA ALA A 571 8.41 -35.57 4.70
C ALA A 571 7.59 -35.58 5.99
N VAL A 572 7.07 -34.41 6.38
CA VAL A 572 6.05 -34.25 7.41
C VAL A 572 4.75 -34.87 6.90
N ILE A 573 4.10 -35.68 7.74
CA ILE A 573 2.83 -36.34 7.40
C ILE A 573 1.70 -35.63 8.16
N GLY A 574 0.79 -35.00 7.41
CA GLY A 574 -0.36 -34.24 7.93
C GLY A 574 -0.01 -32.88 8.54
N SER A 575 -0.99 -32.25 9.19
CA SER A 575 -0.85 -30.91 9.76
C SER A 575 0.00 -30.92 11.04
N ILE A 576 0.83 -29.88 11.21
CA ILE A 576 1.64 -29.63 12.41
C ILE A 576 0.71 -29.15 13.53
N ARG A 577 0.74 -29.82 14.68
CA ARG A 577 -0.08 -29.48 15.85
C ARG A 577 0.74 -28.72 16.89
N GLN A 578 0.08 -28.02 17.82
CA GLN A 578 0.74 -27.41 18.97
C GLN A 578 0.35 -28.07 20.28
N ILE A 579 1.34 -28.30 21.15
CA ILE A 579 1.13 -28.75 22.52
C ILE A 579 1.92 -27.89 23.51
N ASP A 580 1.46 -27.82 24.75
CA ASP A 580 2.23 -27.26 25.87
C ASP A 580 2.74 -28.39 26.77
N LEU A 581 3.97 -28.84 26.48
CA LEU A 581 4.61 -29.94 27.19
C LEU A 581 4.76 -29.64 28.70
N PHE A 582 5.10 -28.40 29.03
CA PHE A 582 5.50 -27.99 30.39
C PHE A 582 4.37 -27.39 31.22
N LYS A 583 3.16 -27.26 30.66
CA LYS A 583 2.00 -26.59 31.27
C LYS A 583 2.30 -25.15 31.69
N ASN A 584 3.12 -24.43 30.91
CA ASN A 584 3.56 -23.07 31.18
C ASN A 584 3.12 -22.05 30.11
N ASN A 585 2.13 -22.42 29.29
CA ASN A 585 1.61 -21.67 28.14
C ASN A 585 2.64 -21.46 27.01
N LYS A 586 3.81 -22.11 27.06
CA LYS A 586 4.73 -22.12 25.92
C LYS A 586 4.36 -23.28 25.01
N LEU A 587 4.15 -22.99 23.73
CA LEU A 587 3.73 -23.97 22.74
C LEU A 587 4.94 -24.57 22.02
N GLN A 588 4.81 -25.84 21.66
CA GLN A 588 5.77 -26.62 20.87
C GLN A 588 5.05 -27.25 19.68
N LEU A 589 5.74 -27.34 18.55
CA LEU A 589 5.24 -27.93 17.31
C LEU A 589 5.43 -29.45 17.36
N LEU A 590 4.33 -30.19 17.27
CA LEU A 590 4.26 -31.66 17.29
C LEU A 590 3.84 -32.17 15.91
N PHE A 591 4.66 -33.02 15.30
CA PHE A 591 4.37 -33.66 14.02
C PHE A 591 5.14 -34.96 13.88
N ASN A 592 4.75 -35.82 12.94
CA ASN A 592 5.50 -37.03 12.61
C ASN A 592 5.94 -37.06 11.15
N THR A 593 7.00 -37.81 10.94
CA THR A 593 7.46 -38.27 9.63
C THR A 593 7.16 -39.76 9.50
N LYS A 594 7.66 -40.39 8.45
CA LYS A 594 7.55 -41.85 8.25
C LYS A 594 8.13 -42.63 9.43
N SER A 595 9.29 -42.21 9.96
CA SER A 595 10.05 -42.99 10.96
C SER A 595 10.24 -42.31 12.32
N LYS A 596 9.92 -41.02 12.47
CA LYS A 596 10.15 -40.25 13.71
C LYS A 596 8.94 -39.41 14.12
N LEU A 597 8.75 -39.25 15.43
CA LEU A 597 7.87 -38.25 16.03
C LEU A 597 8.72 -37.07 16.53
N PHE A 598 8.36 -35.85 16.16
CA PHE A 598 9.07 -34.62 16.46
C PHE A 598 8.28 -33.76 17.43
N LEU A 599 9.01 -33.09 18.33
CA LEU A 599 8.52 -31.99 19.14
C LEU A 599 9.60 -30.91 19.17
N ILE A 600 9.30 -29.76 18.58
CA ILE A 600 10.25 -28.66 18.46
C ILE A 600 9.67 -27.39 19.08
N ASP A 601 10.52 -26.57 19.70
CA ASP A 601 10.12 -25.28 20.22
C ASP A 601 9.93 -24.25 19.10
N ARG A 602 9.40 -23.06 19.43
CA ARG A 602 9.24 -21.95 18.46
C ARG A 602 10.57 -21.52 17.81
N LYS A 603 11.72 -21.82 18.41
CA LYS A 603 13.05 -21.54 17.84
C LYS A 603 13.58 -22.67 16.94
N GLY A 604 12.76 -23.68 16.64
CA GLY A 604 13.11 -24.82 15.79
C GLY A 604 13.96 -25.89 16.48
N ARG A 605 14.15 -25.80 17.81
CA ARG A 605 15.02 -26.70 18.58
C ARG A 605 14.23 -27.87 19.15
N ASP A 606 14.86 -29.02 19.19
CA ASP A 606 14.26 -30.23 19.78
C ASP A 606 13.96 -30.05 21.27
N VAL A 607 12.85 -30.63 21.74
CA VAL A 607 12.39 -30.50 23.13
C VAL A 607 12.36 -31.86 23.81
N GLY A 608 13.01 -31.97 24.96
CA GLY A 608 12.97 -33.18 25.78
C GLY A 608 13.57 -34.40 25.08
N ALA A 609 12.81 -35.50 24.99
CA ALA A 609 13.25 -36.75 24.38
C ALA A 609 13.00 -36.83 22.85
N TYR A 610 12.54 -35.74 22.24
CA TYR A 610 12.25 -35.68 20.81
C TYR A 610 13.50 -35.21 20.01
N PRO A 611 13.57 -35.53 18.71
CA PRO A 611 12.73 -36.48 18.00
C PRO A 611 12.96 -37.91 18.48
N MET A 612 11.88 -38.67 18.57
CA MET A 612 11.95 -40.09 18.94
C MET A 612 11.69 -40.97 17.73
N ALA A 613 12.44 -42.07 17.61
CA ALA A 613 12.20 -43.08 16.59
C ALA A 613 10.89 -43.82 16.86
N LEU A 614 10.09 -43.99 15.81
CA LEU A 614 8.88 -44.81 15.87
C LEU A 614 9.26 -46.29 15.94
N LYS A 615 8.44 -47.07 16.63
CA LYS A 615 8.63 -48.53 16.72
C LYS A 615 8.50 -49.22 15.36
N GLN A 616 7.71 -48.62 14.47
CA GLN A 616 7.50 -49.03 13.08
C GLN A 616 7.18 -47.79 12.26
N ASN A 617 7.46 -47.86 10.97
CA ASN A 617 7.12 -46.79 10.04
C ASN A 617 5.60 -46.60 9.96
N THR A 618 5.17 -45.35 9.78
CA THR A 618 3.79 -44.95 9.55
C THR A 618 3.66 -44.25 8.20
N SER A 619 2.50 -44.38 7.57
CA SER A 619 2.06 -43.54 6.44
C SER A 619 0.95 -42.58 6.84
N LEU A 620 0.52 -42.61 8.10
CA LEU A 620 -0.57 -41.81 8.63
C LEU A 620 -0.05 -40.73 9.59
N PRO A 621 -0.72 -39.57 9.66
CA PRO A 621 -0.41 -38.55 10.65
C PRO A 621 -0.77 -39.03 12.06
N LEU A 622 -0.18 -38.39 13.07
CA LEU A 622 -0.52 -38.59 14.47
C LEU A 622 -1.95 -38.13 14.77
N SER A 623 -2.60 -38.82 15.70
CA SER A 623 -3.82 -38.34 16.36
C SER A 623 -3.48 -37.80 17.74
N LEU A 624 -3.92 -36.58 18.04
CA LEU A 624 -3.64 -35.89 19.29
C LEU A 624 -4.94 -35.73 20.09
N PHE A 625 -4.94 -36.20 21.34
CA PHE A 625 -6.10 -36.09 22.24
C PHE A 625 -5.70 -35.40 23.55
N ASP A 626 -6.56 -34.50 24.04
CA ASP A 626 -6.51 -33.91 25.38
C ASP A 626 -7.90 -34.03 26.03
N TYR A 627 -8.21 -35.23 26.55
CA TYR A 627 -9.57 -35.59 26.97
C TYR A 627 -10.20 -34.65 28.01
N GLU A 628 -9.38 -34.11 28.90
CA GLU A 628 -9.82 -33.31 30.05
C GLU A 628 -9.40 -31.84 29.93
N ASN A 629 -8.87 -31.42 28.76
CA ASN A 629 -8.31 -30.09 28.53
C ASN A 629 -7.27 -29.68 29.59
N ASN A 630 -6.56 -30.65 30.16
CA ASN A 630 -5.58 -30.44 31.23
C ASN A 630 -4.14 -30.63 30.74
N ARG A 631 -3.93 -30.62 29.42
CA ARG A 631 -2.63 -30.74 28.74
C ARG A 631 -1.93 -32.06 29.06
N ASN A 632 -2.72 -33.10 29.35
CA ASN A 632 -2.22 -34.48 29.49
C ASN A 632 -2.40 -35.20 28.15
N TYR A 633 -1.65 -34.73 27.15
CA TYR A 633 -1.79 -35.19 25.78
C TYR A 633 -1.60 -36.70 25.62
N ARG A 634 -2.34 -37.25 24.66
CA ARG A 634 -2.27 -38.63 24.19
C ARG A 634 -2.02 -38.59 22.69
N ILE A 635 -0.91 -39.18 22.27
CA ILE A 635 -0.46 -39.16 20.89
C ILE A 635 -0.58 -40.58 20.36
N LEU A 636 -1.58 -40.83 19.51
CA LEU A 636 -1.81 -42.14 18.92
C LEU A 636 -1.23 -42.18 17.52
N LEU A 637 -0.36 -43.16 17.27
CA LEU A 637 0.22 -43.44 15.96
C LEU A 637 -0.17 -44.84 15.48
N SER A 638 -0.75 -44.90 14.28
CA SER A 638 -1.14 -46.12 13.60
C SER A 638 -0.09 -46.52 12.57
N CYS A 639 0.77 -47.47 12.93
CA CYS A 639 1.84 -48.00 12.08
C CYS A 639 1.36 -49.29 11.39
N GLY A 640 0.61 -49.13 10.29
CA GLY A 640 -0.01 -50.25 9.60
C GLY A 640 -1.06 -50.94 10.49
N LYS A 641 -0.77 -52.18 10.93
CA LYS A 641 -1.66 -52.95 11.83
C LYS A 641 -1.43 -52.69 13.31
N ARG A 642 -0.36 -51.98 13.69
CA ARG A 642 0.00 -51.78 15.10
C ARG A 642 -0.26 -50.34 15.53
N HIS A 643 -0.82 -50.16 16.71
CA HIS A 643 -1.20 -48.84 17.23
C HIS A 643 -0.47 -48.56 18.53
N TYR A 644 0.22 -47.42 18.58
CA TYR A 644 1.03 -47.01 19.71
C TYR A 644 0.49 -45.72 20.29
N MET A 645 0.06 -45.77 21.54
CA MET A 645 -0.35 -44.60 22.30
C MET A 645 0.82 -44.12 23.14
N TYR A 646 1.24 -42.87 22.93
CA TYR A 646 2.30 -42.20 23.66
C TYR A 646 1.72 -41.12 24.59
N ASP A 647 2.38 -40.89 25.72
CA ASP A 647 2.18 -39.68 26.51
C ASP A 647 2.90 -38.48 25.87
N LYS A 648 2.70 -37.29 26.43
CA LYS A 648 3.35 -36.06 25.97
C LYS A 648 4.89 -36.12 25.98
N ASN A 649 5.50 -37.01 26.78
CA ASN A 649 6.96 -37.18 26.87
C ASN A 649 7.49 -38.27 25.91
N GLY A 650 6.65 -38.83 25.03
CA GLY A 650 7.03 -39.89 24.11
C GLY A 650 7.09 -41.28 24.73
N LYS A 651 6.56 -41.49 25.95
CA LYS A 651 6.53 -42.81 26.59
C LYS A 651 5.26 -43.57 26.22
N ILE A 652 5.39 -44.86 25.93
CA ILE A 652 4.25 -45.73 25.60
C ILE A 652 3.33 -45.88 26.82
N ILE A 653 2.03 -45.71 26.59
CA ILE A 653 0.99 -45.89 27.60
C ILE A 653 0.53 -47.34 27.61
N ASN A 654 0.93 -48.09 28.65
CA ASN A 654 0.57 -49.51 28.83
C ASN A 654 -0.95 -49.75 29.01
N GLY A 655 -1.69 -48.72 29.41
CA GLY A 655 -3.14 -48.79 29.58
C GLY A 655 -3.93 -48.87 28.28
N TRP A 656 -3.32 -48.58 27.13
CA TRP A 656 -3.95 -48.70 25.82
C TRP A 656 -4.04 -50.16 25.37
N LYS A 657 -5.27 -50.65 25.13
CA LYS A 657 -5.57 -52.06 24.88
C LYS A 657 -5.53 -52.46 23.41
N LEU A 658 -5.90 -51.57 22.48
CA LEU A 658 -5.84 -51.86 21.04
C LEU A 658 -4.40 -51.74 20.52
N LYS A 659 -3.58 -52.77 20.74
CA LYS A 659 -2.19 -52.79 20.28
C LYS A 659 -2.05 -53.16 18.81
N GLN A 660 -2.97 -53.99 18.31
CA GLN A 660 -2.92 -54.52 16.94
C GLN A 660 -4.32 -54.81 16.40
N THR A 661 -4.54 -54.47 15.14
CA THR A 661 -5.75 -54.76 14.35
C THR A 661 -5.51 -55.92 13.36
N LYS A 662 -6.57 -56.39 12.69
CA LYS A 662 -6.48 -57.50 11.72
C LYS A 662 -5.89 -57.05 10.38
N SER A 663 -6.17 -55.81 9.98
CA SER A 663 -5.63 -55.16 8.78
C SER A 663 -5.15 -53.75 9.08
N LYS A 664 -4.55 -53.08 8.10
CA LYS A 664 -3.94 -51.77 8.33
C LYS A 664 -5.02 -50.73 8.63
N ALA A 665 -4.70 -49.74 9.46
CA ALA A 665 -5.53 -48.55 9.58
C ALA A 665 -5.54 -47.79 8.25
N LEU A 666 -6.72 -47.29 7.85
CA LEU A 666 -6.88 -46.47 6.65
C LEU A 666 -6.64 -44.99 6.92
N TYR A 667 -7.11 -44.50 8.08
CA TYR A 667 -7.09 -43.10 8.48
C TYR A 667 -6.47 -42.94 9.87
N PRO A 668 -5.95 -41.74 10.22
CA PRO A 668 -5.65 -41.43 11.61
C PRO A 668 -6.89 -41.65 12.48
N ALA A 669 -6.69 -42.08 13.72
CA ALA A 669 -7.79 -42.27 14.64
C ALA A 669 -8.44 -40.93 14.99
N GLU A 670 -9.76 -40.88 15.06
CA GLU A 670 -10.47 -39.64 15.41
C GLU A 670 -11.15 -39.77 16.76
N HIS A 671 -11.03 -38.73 17.59
CA HIS A 671 -11.66 -38.65 18.90
C HIS A 671 -12.81 -37.66 18.88
N PHE A 672 -13.89 -38.02 19.56
CA PHE A 672 -14.98 -37.11 19.86
C PHE A 672 -15.68 -37.49 21.15
N VAL A 673 -16.51 -36.57 21.63
CA VAL A 673 -17.33 -36.73 22.84
C VAL A 673 -18.82 -36.61 22.48
N VAL A 674 -19.57 -37.67 22.77
CA VAL A 674 -21.03 -37.73 22.61
C VAL A 674 -21.65 -38.23 23.91
N GLY A 675 -22.67 -37.52 24.43
CA GLY A 675 -23.30 -37.86 25.70
C GLY A 675 -22.34 -37.94 26.89
N GLY A 676 -21.29 -37.10 26.90
CA GLY A 676 -20.27 -37.08 27.96
C GLY A 676 -19.29 -38.28 27.95
N ARG A 677 -19.27 -39.09 26.88
CA ARG A 677 -18.38 -40.25 26.76
C ARG A 677 -17.42 -40.07 25.59
N ASP A 678 -16.16 -40.49 25.80
CA ASP A 678 -15.14 -40.54 24.76
C ASP A 678 -15.34 -41.72 23.82
N TYR A 679 -15.23 -41.43 22.53
CA TYR A 679 -15.17 -42.39 21.44
C TYR A 679 -13.92 -42.14 20.61
N ILE A 680 -13.26 -43.21 20.21
CA ILE A 680 -12.14 -43.17 19.26
C ILE A 680 -12.51 -44.07 18.09
N LEU A 681 -12.53 -43.53 16.88
CA LEU A 681 -12.79 -44.27 15.65
C LEU A 681 -11.49 -44.67 14.97
N LEU A 682 -11.45 -45.90 14.49
CA LEU A 682 -10.36 -46.39 13.67
C LEU A 682 -10.89 -47.36 12.62
N ALA A 683 -10.90 -46.91 11.37
CA ALA A 683 -11.24 -47.74 10.22
C ALA A 683 -10.06 -48.61 9.77
N GLU A 684 -10.37 -49.85 9.45
CA GLU A 684 -9.43 -50.85 8.93
C GLU A 684 -9.66 -51.13 7.44
N GLU A 685 -8.59 -51.45 6.72
CA GLU A 685 -8.59 -51.81 5.30
C GLU A 685 -9.50 -53.00 4.95
N ASN A 686 -9.74 -53.92 5.90
CA ASN A 686 -10.65 -55.05 5.74
C ASN A 686 -12.14 -54.72 5.94
N GLY A 687 -12.47 -53.43 6.08
CA GLY A 687 -13.81 -52.89 6.25
C GLY A 687 -14.35 -52.87 7.68
N THR A 688 -13.52 -53.16 8.69
CA THR A 688 -13.92 -53.08 10.10
C THR A 688 -13.81 -51.65 10.63
N ILE A 689 -14.81 -51.17 11.37
CA ILE A 689 -14.69 -49.95 12.19
C ILE A 689 -14.52 -50.35 13.65
N ASN A 690 -13.44 -49.88 14.24
CA ASN A 690 -13.24 -49.96 15.68
C ASN A 690 -13.78 -48.68 16.33
N ILE A 691 -14.86 -48.81 17.10
CA ILE A 691 -15.43 -47.74 17.93
C ILE A 691 -15.02 -48.01 19.38
N LEU A 692 -14.04 -47.27 19.87
CA LEU A 692 -13.32 -47.57 21.11
C LEU A 692 -13.59 -46.55 22.21
N ASN A 693 -13.31 -46.91 23.46
CA ASN A 693 -13.17 -45.95 24.56
C ASN A 693 -11.72 -45.41 24.66
N ARG A 694 -11.46 -44.48 25.58
CA ARG A 694 -10.11 -43.91 25.86
C ARG A 694 -9.04 -44.91 26.29
N ARG A 695 -9.40 -46.14 26.68
CA ARG A 695 -8.47 -47.24 26.99
C ARG A 695 -8.21 -48.12 25.77
N GLY A 696 -8.83 -47.85 24.62
CA GLY A 696 -8.71 -48.67 23.41
C GLY A 696 -9.51 -49.98 23.50
N GLU A 697 -10.51 -50.04 24.36
CA GLU A 697 -11.44 -51.18 24.45
C GLU A 697 -12.65 -50.90 23.55
N THR A 698 -13.17 -51.93 22.89
CA THR A 698 -14.38 -51.83 22.06
C THR A 698 -15.55 -51.32 22.89
N ARG A 699 -16.12 -50.19 22.47
CA ARG A 699 -17.30 -49.58 23.11
C ARG A 699 -18.57 -49.90 22.33
N VAL A 700 -18.50 -49.92 21.00
CA VAL A 700 -19.61 -50.28 20.11
C VAL A 700 -19.11 -51.31 19.11
N LYS A 701 -19.88 -52.38 18.90
CA LYS A 701 -19.55 -53.43 17.94
C LYS A 701 -20.37 -53.25 16.68
N VAL A 702 -19.74 -52.77 15.62
CA VAL A 702 -20.37 -52.69 14.28
C VAL A 702 -20.48 -54.09 13.71
N LYS A 703 -21.68 -54.49 13.30
CA LYS A 703 -21.96 -55.87 12.84
C LYS A 703 -21.49 -56.11 11.40
N GLU A 704 -21.58 -55.07 10.58
CA GLU A 704 -21.32 -55.12 9.15
C GLU A 704 -19.94 -54.57 8.81
N LYS A 705 -19.43 -54.96 7.65
CA LYS A 705 -18.19 -54.43 7.09
C LYS A 705 -18.52 -53.43 6.00
N ILE A 706 -17.72 -52.37 5.90
CA ILE A 706 -17.89 -51.32 4.91
C ILE A 706 -16.63 -51.26 4.03
N ASP A 707 -16.79 -51.29 2.72
CA ASP A 707 -15.66 -51.15 1.79
C ASP A 707 -15.33 -49.67 1.61
N PHE A 708 -14.58 -49.08 2.56
CA PHE A 708 -14.31 -47.63 2.60
C PHE A 708 -13.66 -47.09 1.31
N SER A 709 -14.19 -45.97 0.82
CA SER A 709 -13.50 -45.07 -0.14
C SER A 709 -12.31 -44.38 0.52
N SER A 710 -11.67 -43.44 -0.19
CA SER A 710 -10.61 -42.53 0.30
C SER A 710 -11.11 -41.45 1.28
N ASN A 711 -12.43 -41.33 1.47
CA ASN A 711 -13.02 -40.38 2.42
C ASN A 711 -12.79 -40.80 3.88
N LYS A 712 -12.38 -39.85 4.71
CA LYS A 712 -12.29 -40.05 6.17
C LYS A 712 -13.68 -40.28 6.76
N LEU A 713 -13.74 -41.03 7.85
CA LEU A 713 -14.96 -41.14 8.65
C LEU A 713 -15.36 -39.76 9.18
N GLN A 714 -16.63 -39.39 9.04
CA GLN A 714 -17.16 -38.13 9.55
C GLN A 714 -18.15 -38.39 10.68
N VAL A 715 -18.27 -37.47 11.64
CA VAL A 715 -19.23 -37.59 12.75
C VAL A 715 -20.23 -36.46 12.69
N VAL A 716 -21.47 -36.78 12.33
CA VAL A 716 -22.59 -35.84 12.37
C VAL A 716 -23.21 -35.93 13.76
N LYS A 717 -22.88 -34.95 14.60
CA LYS A 717 -23.30 -34.92 16.01
C LYS A 717 -24.70 -34.32 16.16
N GLY A 718 -25.61 -35.08 16.76
CA GLY A 718 -26.94 -34.62 17.16
C GLY A 718 -27.02 -34.18 18.63
N LYS A 719 -28.23 -33.85 19.11
CA LYS A 719 -28.44 -33.46 20.53
C LYS A 719 -28.30 -34.65 21.47
N SER A 720 -28.60 -35.85 20.98
CA SER A 720 -28.53 -37.11 21.70
C SER A 720 -27.61 -38.11 20.98
N LEU A 721 -27.29 -39.22 21.66
CA LEU A 721 -26.54 -40.33 21.05
C LEU A 721 -27.34 -40.97 19.90
N ALA A 722 -28.67 -40.99 19.99
CA ALA A 722 -29.56 -41.53 18.95
C ALA A 722 -29.58 -40.67 17.68
N GLU A 723 -29.40 -39.36 17.82
CA GLU A 723 -29.30 -38.42 16.69
C GLU A 723 -27.86 -38.26 16.16
N THR A 724 -26.88 -38.92 16.78
CA THR A 724 -25.48 -38.86 16.34
C THR A 724 -25.19 -40.06 15.46
N ARG A 725 -24.60 -39.83 14.29
CA ARG A 725 -24.19 -40.89 13.36
C ARG A 725 -22.76 -40.70 12.87
N ILE A 726 -22.11 -41.81 12.57
CA ILE A 726 -20.84 -41.84 11.86
C ILE A 726 -21.18 -42.01 10.39
N VAL A 727 -20.67 -41.14 9.54
CA VAL A 727 -20.87 -41.19 8.09
C VAL A 727 -19.59 -41.69 7.45
N ALA A 728 -19.72 -42.75 6.65
CA ALA A 728 -18.67 -43.27 5.80
C ALA A 728 -19.14 -43.27 4.35
N ILE A 729 -18.25 -43.03 3.40
CA ILE A 729 -18.52 -43.23 1.98
C ILE A 729 -17.80 -44.50 1.55
N ASP A 730 -18.52 -45.45 0.96
CA ASP A 730 -17.92 -46.67 0.42
C ASP A 730 -17.33 -46.45 -0.98
N LYS A 731 -16.57 -47.42 -1.50
CA LYS A 731 -15.91 -47.33 -2.82
C LYS A 731 -16.87 -47.23 -4.01
N LYS A 732 -18.16 -47.53 -3.81
CA LYS A 732 -19.18 -47.36 -4.84
C LYS A 732 -19.82 -45.96 -4.78
N GLY A 733 -19.38 -45.11 -3.85
CA GLY A 733 -19.92 -43.78 -3.63
C GLY A 733 -21.18 -43.77 -2.76
N ALA A 734 -21.58 -44.90 -2.17
CA ALA A 734 -22.75 -44.94 -1.31
C ALA A 734 -22.43 -44.49 0.11
N GLN A 735 -23.29 -43.62 0.66
CA GLN A 735 -23.21 -43.16 2.04
C GLN A 735 -23.72 -44.22 3.02
N GLN A 736 -22.87 -44.60 3.97
CA GLN A 736 -23.16 -45.54 5.05
C GLN A 736 -23.25 -44.79 6.38
N ASN A 737 -24.43 -44.83 7.02
CA ASN A 737 -24.65 -44.19 8.33
C ASN A 737 -24.56 -45.22 9.45
N ILE A 738 -23.47 -45.23 10.21
CA ILE A 738 -23.30 -46.12 11.35
C ILE A 738 -23.83 -45.45 12.62
N LEU A 739 -24.77 -46.13 13.28
CA LEU A 739 -25.35 -45.71 14.56
C LEU A 739 -24.53 -46.25 15.74
N PHE A 740 -24.69 -45.62 16.92
CA PHE A 740 -23.94 -45.99 18.13
C PHE A 740 -24.48 -47.24 18.85
N ASP A 741 -25.50 -47.89 18.31
CA ASP A 741 -25.89 -49.26 18.67
C ASP A 741 -25.17 -50.33 17.82
N GLY A 742 -24.38 -49.89 16.83
CA GLY A 742 -23.59 -50.74 15.91
C GLY A 742 -24.35 -51.21 14.67
N SER A 743 -25.58 -50.75 14.47
CA SER A 743 -26.33 -50.95 13.22
C SER A 743 -25.92 -49.92 12.15
N ILE A 744 -26.14 -50.28 10.89
CA ILE A 744 -26.05 -49.35 9.76
C ILE A 744 -27.48 -48.96 9.36
N ASP A 745 -27.75 -47.67 9.36
CA ASP A 745 -29.03 -47.13 8.93
C ASP A 745 -29.02 -46.88 7.42
N ASN A 746 -29.75 -47.74 6.70
CA ASN A 746 -29.91 -47.68 5.25
C ASN A 746 -31.09 -46.82 4.81
N SER A 747 -31.84 -46.19 5.72
CA SER A 747 -33.00 -45.35 5.36
C SER A 747 -32.61 -44.03 4.69
N ILE A 748 -31.37 -43.58 4.87
CA ILE A 748 -30.81 -42.36 4.27
C ILE A 748 -29.53 -42.74 3.52
N GLN A 749 -29.68 -43.24 2.30
CA GLN A 749 -28.55 -43.50 1.40
C GLN A 749 -28.54 -42.47 0.29
N PHE A 750 -27.43 -41.76 0.18
CA PHE A 750 -27.08 -40.98 -1.01
C PHE A 750 -26.06 -41.79 -1.79
N GLU A 751 -26.27 -41.90 -3.10
CA GLU A 751 -25.30 -42.46 -4.02
C GLU A 751 -24.64 -41.29 -4.73
N PHE A 752 -23.32 -41.22 -4.60
CA PHE A 752 -22.45 -40.25 -5.25
C PHE A 752 -21.56 -40.97 -6.25
N ASP A 753 -20.86 -40.23 -7.10
CA ASP A 753 -19.79 -40.77 -7.93
C ASP A 753 -18.64 -41.33 -7.07
N GLN A 754 -17.91 -42.30 -7.62
CA GLN A 754 -16.86 -43.03 -6.91
C GLN A 754 -15.67 -42.14 -6.48
N THR A 755 -15.54 -40.96 -7.08
CA THR A 755 -14.47 -39.99 -6.86
C THR A 755 -14.85 -38.86 -5.89
N ILE A 756 -16.07 -38.91 -5.32
CA ILE A 756 -16.57 -37.88 -4.41
C ILE A 756 -15.61 -37.60 -3.25
N GLN A 757 -15.38 -36.32 -2.96
CA GLN A 757 -14.80 -35.90 -1.69
C GLN A 757 -15.91 -35.39 -0.77
N TYR A 758 -16.04 -36.00 0.41
CA TYR A 758 -17.04 -35.67 1.41
C TYR A 758 -16.38 -35.30 2.74
N THR A 759 -16.70 -34.10 3.23
CA THR A 759 -16.27 -33.63 4.56
C THR A 759 -17.47 -33.06 5.31
N TYR A 760 -17.55 -33.34 6.62
CA TYR A 760 -18.49 -32.68 7.51
C TYR A 760 -17.74 -31.92 8.58
N THR A 761 -17.86 -30.60 8.58
CA THR A 761 -17.17 -29.74 9.54
C THR A 761 -18.01 -28.52 9.87
N LYS A 762 -17.93 -28.04 11.11
CA LYS A 762 -18.70 -26.89 11.61
C LYS A 762 -20.19 -26.93 11.23
N GLN A 763 -20.81 -28.11 11.26
CA GLN A 763 -22.22 -28.34 10.89
C GLN A 763 -22.56 -28.16 9.39
N HIS A 764 -21.56 -28.19 8.51
CA HIS A 764 -21.74 -28.09 7.06
C HIS A 764 -21.30 -29.39 6.39
N HIS A 765 -22.11 -29.86 5.44
CA HIS A 765 -21.76 -30.92 4.50
C HIS A 765 -21.08 -30.29 3.29
N ILE A 766 -19.85 -30.67 3.01
CA ILE A 766 -19.07 -30.19 1.87
C ILE A 766 -18.79 -31.39 0.95
N LEU A 767 -19.26 -31.29 -0.29
CA LEU A 767 -19.18 -32.31 -1.30
C LEU A 767 -18.45 -31.75 -2.53
N ILE A 768 -17.50 -32.50 -3.05
CA ILE A 768 -16.82 -32.18 -4.32
C ILE A 768 -16.97 -33.40 -5.24
N GLU A 769 -17.67 -33.24 -6.36
CA GLU A 769 -17.99 -34.27 -7.34
C GLU A 769 -17.56 -33.79 -8.73
N GLY A 770 -16.49 -34.37 -9.28
CA GLY A 770 -15.88 -33.86 -10.51
C GLY A 770 -15.44 -32.40 -10.35
N GLU A 771 -16.07 -31.51 -11.12
CA GLU A 771 -15.86 -30.06 -11.09
C GLU A 771 -16.86 -29.31 -10.21
N ASP A 772 -17.80 -30.00 -9.56
CA ASP A 772 -18.86 -29.39 -8.77
C ASP A 772 -18.55 -29.39 -7.27
N LEU A 773 -18.67 -28.22 -6.65
CA LEU A 773 -18.67 -28.02 -5.21
C LEU A 773 -20.09 -27.76 -4.72
N LYS A 774 -20.53 -28.55 -3.73
CA LYS A 774 -21.79 -28.36 -3.02
C LYS A 774 -21.56 -28.26 -1.52
N VAL A 775 -21.98 -27.17 -0.91
CA VAL A 775 -21.98 -26.95 0.53
C VAL A 775 -23.41 -26.80 1.02
N ASN A 776 -23.77 -27.54 2.07
CA ASN A 776 -25.08 -27.41 2.73
C ASN A 776 -24.91 -27.30 4.24
N GLY A 777 -25.51 -26.29 4.85
CA GLY A 777 -25.52 -26.12 6.30
C GLY A 777 -26.29 -24.88 6.76
N PRO A 778 -26.31 -24.62 8.09
CA PRO A 778 -27.14 -23.58 8.68
C PRO A 778 -26.79 -22.15 8.22
N GLN A 779 -25.52 -21.88 7.94
CA GLN A 779 -25.02 -20.53 7.62
C GLN A 779 -24.57 -20.40 6.17
N MET A 780 -24.08 -21.48 5.55
CA MET A 780 -23.59 -21.47 4.17
C MET A 780 -24.25 -22.56 3.33
N ASN A 781 -24.83 -22.17 2.19
CA ASN A 781 -25.39 -23.07 1.18
C ASN A 781 -24.90 -22.63 -0.20
N LEU A 782 -23.91 -23.35 -0.73
CA LEU A 782 -23.18 -22.98 -1.95
C LEU A 782 -23.29 -24.10 -2.98
N LEU A 783 -23.48 -23.73 -4.24
CA LEU A 783 -23.26 -24.60 -5.40
C LEU A 783 -22.39 -23.83 -6.39
N TYR A 784 -21.28 -24.42 -6.81
CA TYR A 784 -20.34 -23.79 -7.73
C TYR A 784 -19.66 -24.86 -8.59
N SER A 785 -19.56 -24.61 -9.89
CA SER A 785 -18.89 -25.48 -10.87
C SER A 785 -17.61 -24.81 -11.34
N PHE A 786 -16.49 -25.52 -11.26
CA PHE A 786 -15.17 -25.04 -11.71
C PHE A 786 -14.93 -25.39 -13.18
N GLU A 787 -13.91 -24.80 -13.79
CA GLU A 787 -13.52 -25.14 -15.16
C GLU A 787 -12.85 -26.52 -15.28
N ASN A 788 -12.35 -27.07 -14.17
CA ASN A 788 -11.66 -28.36 -14.14
C ASN A 788 -11.97 -29.15 -12.85
N GLU A 789 -11.86 -30.47 -12.96
CA GLU A 789 -12.04 -31.42 -11.85
C GLU A 789 -10.82 -31.50 -10.90
N SER A 790 -9.73 -30.76 -11.17
CA SER A 790 -8.47 -30.85 -10.41
C SER A 790 -8.49 -30.02 -9.14
N LEU A 791 -9.45 -30.32 -8.26
CA LEU A 791 -9.77 -29.53 -7.08
C LEU A 791 -9.04 -30.04 -5.83
N SER A 792 -8.49 -29.09 -5.08
CA SER A 792 -7.97 -29.36 -3.73
C SER A 792 -9.11 -29.66 -2.75
N ALA A 793 -8.82 -30.28 -1.61
CA ALA A 793 -9.81 -30.45 -0.56
C ALA A 793 -10.31 -29.08 -0.05
N ALA A 794 -11.63 -28.90 0.05
CA ALA A 794 -12.20 -27.66 0.58
C ALA A 794 -11.99 -27.52 2.09
N LYS A 795 -11.74 -26.30 2.55
CA LYS A 795 -11.55 -25.96 3.98
C LYS A 795 -12.51 -24.87 4.42
N LEU A 796 -13.25 -25.14 5.50
CA LEU A 796 -14.18 -24.21 6.10
C LEU A 796 -13.60 -23.56 7.36
N PHE A 797 -13.42 -22.25 7.31
CA PHE A 797 -12.98 -21.40 8.40
C PHE A 797 -14.20 -20.73 9.08
N ASN A 798 -13.98 -20.23 10.29
CA ASN A 798 -14.97 -19.43 11.03
C ASN A 798 -14.12 -18.34 11.68
N ILE A 799 -14.28 -17.13 11.18
CA ILE A 799 -13.48 -15.98 11.55
C ILE A 799 -14.49 -14.92 11.96
N LYS A 800 -14.40 -14.45 13.20
CA LYS A 800 -15.33 -13.43 13.75
C LYS A 800 -16.83 -13.77 13.57
N ASN A 801 -17.22 -15.02 13.76
CA ASN A 801 -18.58 -15.56 13.58
C ASN A 801 -19.07 -15.71 12.12
N GLU A 802 -18.26 -15.41 11.11
CA GLU A 802 -18.59 -15.65 9.71
C GLU A 802 -17.86 -16.88 9.17
N HIS A 803 -18.53 -17.65 8.33
CA HIS A 803 -17.94 -18.77 7.62
C HIS A 803 -17.28 -18.36 6.30
N TYR A 804 -16.07 -18.89 6.10
CA TYR A 804 -15.30 -18.74 4.88
C TYR A 804 -14.89 -20.11 4.35
N LEU A 805 -15.11 -20.38 3.07
CA LEU A 805 -14.74 -21.63 2.43
C LEU A 805 -13.64 -21.40 1.39
N SER A 806 -12.52 -22.10 1.56
CA SER A 806 -11.39 -22.09 0.63
C SER A 806 -11.35 -23.37 -0.18
N ILE A 807 -11.08 -23.24 -1.47
CA ILE A 807 -10.83 -24.35 -2.41
C ILE A 807 -9.93 -23.84 -3.54
N THR A 808 -9.26 -24.73 -4.26
CA THR A 808 -8.29 -24.35 -5.28
C THR A 808 -8.41 -25.28 -6.48
N ASP A 809 -8.55 -24.70 -7.67
CA ASP A 809 -8.30 -25.41 -8.93
C ASP A 809 -6.78 -25.45 -9.14
N THR A 810 -6.21 -26.62 -8.91
CA THR A 810 -4.76 -26.84 -8.96
C THR A 810 -4.21 -26.88 -10.39
N LYS A 811 -5.08 -27.04 -11.40
CA LYS A 811 -4.71 -27.06 -12.80
C LYS A 811 -4.56 -25.64 -13.35
N THR A 812 -5.49 -24.74 -13.04
CA THR A 812 -5.40 -23.31 -13.42
C THR A 812 -4.60 -22.46 -12.43
N ALA A 813 -4.28 -23.01 -11.25
CA ALA A 813 -3.62 -22.32 -10.14
C ALA A 813 -4.47 -21.15 -9.59
N GLU A 814 -5.78 -21.40 -9.47
CA GLU A 814 -6.77 -20.45 -8.99
C GLU A 814 -7.30 -20.89 -7.63
N ALA A 815 -7.00 -20.10 -6.60
CA ALA A 815 -7.48 -20.29 -5.25
C ALA A 815 -8.70 -19.39 -5.01
N TYR A 816 -9.80 -20.00 -4.61
CA TYR A 816 -11.09 -19.35 -4.40
C TYR A 816 -11.38 -19.23 -2.90
N LEU A 817 -12.07 -18.15 -2.54
CA LEU A 817 -12.58 -17.92 -1.20
C LEU A 817 -14.04 -17.48 -1.29
N PHE A 818 -14.92 -18.22 -0.62
CA PHE A 818 -16.34 -17.90 -0.51
C PHE A 818 -16.67 -17.46 0.92
N ARG A 819 -17.55 -16.48 1.08
CA ARG A 819 -18.11 -15.99 2.34
C ARG A 819 -19.58 -16.41 2.45
N GLU A 820 -20.04 -16.65 3.67
CA GLU A 820 -21.45 -16.95 3.91
C GLU A 820 -22.37 -15.81 3.45
N PRO A 821 -23.58 -16.09 2.94
CA PRO A 821 -24.16 -17.44 2.81
C PRO A 821 -23.72 -18.20 1.55
N ASN A 822 -23.30 -17.52 0.48
CA ASN A 822 -22.96 -18.12 -0.82
C ASN A 822 -22.19 -17.17 -1.77
N GLU A 823 -21.46 -16.19 -1.25
CA GLU A 823 -20.81 -15.15 -2.05
C GLU A 823 -19.34 -15.51 -2.31
N MET A 824 -18.85 -15.38 -3.55
CA MET A 824 -17.41 -15.38 -3.79
C MET A 824 -16.86 -14.03 -3.34
N VAL A 825 -15.83 -14.03 -2.49
CA VAL A 825 -15.26 -12.77 -1.99
C VAL A 825 -14.72 -11.95 -3.17
N GLU A 826 -15.02 -10.65 -3.17
CA GLU A 826 -14.60 -9.72 -4.22
C GLU A 826 -13.09 -9.82 -4.50
N GLY A 827 -12.72 -9.87 -5.78
CA GLY A 827 -11.33 -9.97 -6.21
C GLY A 827 -10.71 -11.37 -6.17
N PHE A 828 -11.45 -12.41 -5.77
CA PHE A 828 -11.10 -13.82 -6.02
C PHE A 828 -11.62 -14.28 -7.40
N PRO A 829 -11.00 -15.32 -8.02
CA PRO A 829 -9.90 -16.13 -7.51
C PRO A 829 -8.55 -15.41 -7.45
N MET A 830 -7.66 -15.91 -6.59
CA MET A 830 -6.27 -15.45 -6.45
C MET A 830 -5.30 -16.54 -6.91
N TYR A 831 -4.09 -16.15 -7.32
CA TYR A 831 -3.08 -17.13 -7.71
C TYR A 831 -2.66 -18.02 -6.53
N GLY A 832 -2.74 -19.34 -6.71
CA GLY A 832 -2.33 -20.32 -5.72
C GLY A 832 -2.55 -21.75 -6.19
N LYS A 833 -1.65 -22.66 -5.79
CA LYS A 833 -1.71 -24.11 -6.10
C LYS A 833 -2.03 -24.99 -4.91
N THR A 834 -1.96 -24.44 -3.71
CA THR A 834 -2.32 -25.15 -2.48
C THR A 834 -3.68 -24.69 -2.00
N THR A 835 -4.40 -25.54 -1.26
CA THR A 835 -5.59 -25.10 -0.52
C THR A 835 -5.24 -23.92 0.38
N GLY A 836 -5.88 -22.78 0.15
CA GLY A 836 -5.62 -21.57 0.90
C GLY A 836 -6.14 -21.65 2.34
N ILE A 837 -5.57 -20.83 3.21
CA ILE A 837 -5.96 -20.69 4.63
C ILE A 837 -6.46 -19.27 4.87
N ALA A 838 -7.66 -19.14 5.43
CA ALA A 838 -8.20 -17.85 5.86
C ALA A 838 -8.08 -17.69 7.39
N GLU A 839 -7.51 -16.59 7.86
CA GLU A 839 -7.40 -16.23 9.28
C GLU A 839 -7.07 -14.74 9.48
N ASP A 840 -7.38 -14.15 10.63
CA ASP A 840 -6.83 -12.85 11.04
C ASP A 840 -5.44 -13.04 11.66
N MET A 841 -4.39 -12.96 10.83
CA MET A 841 -3.01 -13.33 11.23
C MET A 841 -2.46 -12.44 12.34
N ASN A 842 -2.83 -11.16 12.33
CA ASN A 842 -2.30 -10.12 13.20
C ASN A 842 -3.17 -9.81 14.42
N LEU A 843 -4.41 -10.31 14.45
CA LEU A 843 -5.44 -9.96 15.42
C LEU A 843 -5.83 -8.48 15.36
N ASP A 844 -5.72 -7.87 14.18
CA ASP A 844 -6.08 -6.46 13.92
C ASP A 844 -7.48 -6.31 13.30
N GLY A 845 -8.12 -7.44 13.03
CA GLY A 845 -9.43 -7.52 12.47
C GLY A 845 -9.50 -7.64 10.95
N LYS A 846 -8.36 -7.66 10.26
CA LYS A 846 -8.29 -7.86 8.81
C LYS A 846 -8.08 -9.34 8.51
N ILE A 847 -8.79 -9.86 7.52
CA ILE A 847 -8.68 -11.28 7.15
C ILE A 847 -7.55 -11.44 6.13
N ASN A 848 -6.76 -12.48 6.32
CA ASN A 848 -5.66 -12.89 5.46
C ASN A 848 -6.01 -14.19 4.75
N PHE A 849 -5.67 -14.32 3.48
CA PHE A 849 -5.75 -15.56 2.72
C PHE A 849 -4.37 -16.01 2.26
N ILE A 850 -3.88 -17.10 2.85
CA ILE A 850 -2.52 -17.62 2.62
C ILE A 850 -2.57 -18.82 1.68
N THR A 851 -1.82 -18.76 0.59
CA THR A 851 -1.64 -19.87 -0.36
C THR A 851 -0.21 -19.91 -0.89
N ALA A 852 0.19 -21.01 -1.54
CA ALA A 852 1.49 -21.14 -2.17
C ALA A 852 1.36 -21.41 -3.68
N GLY A 853 2.22 -20.77 -4.47
CA GLY A 853 2.33 -20.99 -5.92
C GLY A 853 3.26 -22.15 -6.29
N GLU A 854 3.39 -22.38 -7.61
CA GLU A 854 4.17 -23.50 -8.18
C GLU A 854 5.65 -23.52 -7.76
N SER A 855 6.28 -22.35 -7.64
CA SER A 855 7.71 -22.23 -7.35
C SER A 855 8.04 -22.14 -5.87
N GLY A 856 7.11 -22.50 -4.97
CA GLY A 856 7.32 -22.37 -3.52
C GLY A 856 7.25 -20.94 -3.00
N THR A 857 6.66 -20.01 -3.75
CA THR A 857 6.35 -18.67 -3.24
C THR A 857 5.06 -18.75 -2.46
N LEU A 858 5.09 -18.40 -1.17
CA LEU A 858 3.89 -18.21 -0.36
C LEU A 858 3.39 -16.79 -0.55
N TYR A 859 2.08 -16.64 -0.73
CA TYR A 859 1.38 -15.38 -0.83
C TYR A 859 0.44 -15.24 0.36
N ASN A 860 0.41 -14.07 0.95
CA ASN A 860 -0.65 -13.65 1.86
C ASN A 860 -1.45 -12.54 1.18
N TYR A 861 -2.72 -12.82 0.88
CA TYR A 861 -3.63 -11.86 0.29
C TYR A 861 -4.50 -11.20 1.36
N ALA A 862 -4.72 -9.90 1.26
CA ALA A 862 -5.76 -9.21 2.02
C ALA A 862 -7.12 -9.69 1.55
N VAL A 863 -8.03 -9.92 2.50
CA VAL A 863 -9.43 -10.23 2.26
C VAL A 863 -10.21 -9.10 2.93
N GLU A 864 -10.55 -8.08 2.14
CA GLU A 864 -11.27 -6.89 2.60
C GLU A 864 -12.75 -6.97 2.20
#